data_AF-A0A973L6Y6-F1
#
_entry.id   AF-A0A973L6Y6-F1
#
_cell.length_a   1.000
_cell.length_b   1.000
_cell.length_c   1.000
_cell.angle_alpha   90.00
_cell.angle_beta   90.00
_cell.angle_gamma   90.00
#
_symmetry.space_group_name_H-M   'P 1'
#
loop_
_entity.id
_entity.type
_entity.pdbx_description
1 polymer ?
#
loop_
_entity_poly.entity_id
_entity_poly.type
_entity_poly.pdbx_seq_one_letter_code
_entity_poly.pdbx_strand_id
1 'polypeptide(L)'
;ASTENQDPSNGEIMLDFSVMAPLPHQSQRPSNTGSGYTDLLGVAPGAQYRLVVPSAPTPDQIRVALLAAARQSPRPNVINASLGFGTDSQGFPGRYLEDDPSIEATVAQIVHQYGITVSIAANDGTRLYTPTAVGPDGGSTPTDLAHSAHQATTIDDDAMSTTPSRVQDSGAIAAGGTTTDDTLGSGPAGAATVAQTRITGSGDFSSGMGSRINLSAPSDNIPAFYHAEGMTAANVAVSLTGGTSAAAPEIAASAAVVDAAAKLTGRTLTPEQIRDLLVHTARTVATPPQIDRSLNVGPQVDLTAAVERLLTARHDDATDKVVSAAGTDATAESTDSTTTHSATKIVRLGVQHHQLLGQEGGEFLESTDPASIDLAGPTDGRNEKTGEGLVGPITFAADVVNAGHGARYRLTVGSKTFDSDTPAIRLTPTQLLTAAGLPVVSTAPRTVSVRFDVLNHGRSTASITQSVTLSATDGTYMEAQAPTAPATVAAGQDVTVHYDLTGVRNVKKPTLAVSTVGHWSPLLAPLYNNAWTTPLTGTSGDVTIPASVFASGGGIYGITIIQDDSNPQYPLYGESAPIRVAGFTADRRADAPTLAAGSTRRGDSAGSEDSADSSESPSFGHQAEVSRTASSFRVRYSVDSVPGASGAMLEISAGAPTLWNSLNTFTAQNGTARDADGFDAGSVIYQRLPGSSGAVTLDALKLGLATASQFNVRVLPIGSDGKAAGQASPSSTLVVDDGVPPAGGAVADFTAKGADSVAVVTDAADAGESVRHYDPATGTYGSVIASDTTQAGPYALIGVDDSAHRVVLMHTLNQDSYQLEVRNLSDGSLVGTPQVMRNDPGLVIGGRVDATTHKAWVLQWVSPDYHDELLDLDVTTGTAGTPIEPDATAQAKRAYYDGIDVDAGTGTVQLAHLADSSMCFGASANAVLDVSEATGAVSVSATSNPVCGTNFASAQDGSKAALLNYQSFSVNFLSHLTLNMIDEKTLANTGGGTLRQQMAGALALDSAHHVALIAYASPQPLSVYGHPGGILTDSNSRGQIDEVDTDTGKVLKTVSAFEFTHGFGGPLTSTAEQDIQIDPKTRTGFTYGPGWSQIEQFSY
;
A
#
# COMPACT_ATOMS: atom_id res chain seq x y z
N ALA A 1 12.50 22.32 -7.88
CA ALA A 1 11.53 22.10 -8.95
C ALA A 1 11.48 20.60 -9.17
N SER A 2 10.52 19.95 -8.51
CA SER A 2 10.01 18.63 -8.87
C SER A 2 9.34 18.72 -10.25
N THR A 3 9.26 17.62 -10.98
CA THR A 3 8.36 17.46 -12.12
C THR A 3 6.94 17.81 -11.67
N GLU A 4 6.21 18.54 -12.51
CA GLU A 4 4.84 18.97 -12.24
C GLU A 4 3.97 17.76 -11.81
N ASN A 5 3.24 17.90 -10.70
CA ASN A 5 2.30 16.92 -10.13
C ASN A 5 2.85 15.64 -9.44
N GLN A 6 4.17 15.45 -9.27
CA GLN A 6 4.69 14.30 -8.48
C GLN A 6 4.75 14.55 -6.97
N ASP A 7 4.98 15.80 -6.56
CA ASP A 7 4.78 16.29 -5.20
C ASP A 7 4.32 17.75 -5.33
N PRO A 8 3.02 17.98 -5.58
CA PRO A 8 2.49 19.33 -5.80
C PRO A 8 2.68 20.24 -4.58
N SER A 9 2.91 19.65 -3.40
CA SER A 9 3.14 20.35 -2.14
C SER A 9 4.61 20.58 -1.76
N ASN A 10 5.56 19.98 -2.48
CA ASN A 10 6.96 19.84 -2.07
C ASN A 10 7.12 19.35 -0.61
N GLY A 11 6.22 18.47 -0.14
CA GLY A 11 6.18 18.00 1.25
C GLY A 11 7.51 17.40 1.71
N GLU A 12 8.12 16.52 0.92
CA GLU A 12 9.37 15.85 1.29
C GLU A 12 10.57 16.81 1.29
N ILE A 13 10.64 17.69 0.29
CA ILE A 13 11.70 18.70 0.20
C ILE A 13 11.61 19.66 1.40
N MET A 14 10.40 20.09 1.72
CA MET A 14 10.15 21.06 2.78
C MET A 14 10.27 20.44 4.18
N LEU A 15 10.02 19.13 4.33
CA LEU A 15 10.40 18.33 5.50
C LEU A 15 11.91 18.44 5.76
N ASP A 16 12.74 18.02 4.80
CA ASP A 16 14.20 18.09 4.90
C ASP A 16 14.68 19.48 5.35
N PHE A 17 14.19 20.53 4.70
CA PHE A 17 14.55 21.90 5.04
C PHE A 17 14.03 22.35 6.41
N SER A 18 12.86 21.90 6.85
CA SER A 18 12.29 22.27 8.15
C SER A 18 13.07 21.68 9.32
N VAL A 19 13.49 20.42 9.19
CA VAL A 19 14.24 19.68 10.22
C VAL A 19 15.68 20.15 10.32
N MET A 20 16.30 20.49 9.19
CA MET A 20 17.62 21.08 9.17
C MET A 20 17.61 22.59 9.51
N ALA A 21 16.47 23.26 9.28
CA ALA A 21 16.11 24.67 9.44
C ALA A 21 17.22 25.69 9.07
N PRO A 22 17.34 26.09 7.80
CA PRO A 22 18.27 27.12 7.34
C PRO A 22 17.84 28.54 7.77
N LEU A 23 17.76 28.81 9.07
CA LEU A 23 17.60 30.18 9.55
C LEU A 23 18.97 30.85 9.63
N PRO A 24 19.15 32.07 9.07
CA PRO A 24 20.38 32.82 9.32
C PRO A 24 20.62 32.90 10.82
N HIS A 25 21.86 32.66 11.28
CA HIS A 25 22.25 32.69 12.70
C HIS A 25 21.71 33.92 13.47
N GLN A 26 21.48 35.04 12.77
CA GLN A 26 21.00 36.31 13.34
C GLN A 26 19.47 36.39 13.48
N SER A 27 18.75 35.44 12.89
CA SER A 27 17.29 35.28 12.94
C SER A 27 16.85 34.20 13.92
N GLN A 28 17.79 33.41 14.46
CA GLN A 28 17.52 32.59 15.64
C GLN A 28 17.30 33.52 16.82
N ARG A 29 16.11 33.48 17.42
CA ARG A 29 15.72 34.39 18.50
C ARG A 29 16.09 33.73 19.84
N PRO A 30 17.08 34.23 20.59
CA PRO A 30 17.51 33.59 21.85
C PRO A 30 16.44 33.55 22.95
N SER A 31 15.34 34.29 22.78
CA SER A 31 14.20 34.35 23.71
C SER A 31 13.03 33.45 23.29
N ASN A 32 13.09 32.83 22.12
CA ASN A 32 12.06 31.96 21.60
C ASN A 32 12.20 30.58 22.26
N THR A 33 11.10 30.09 22.82
CA THR A 33 11.06 28.87 23.63
C THR A 33 10.84 27.59 22.81
N GLY A 34 10.67 27.71 21.49
CA GLY A 34 10.27 26.60 20.62
C GLY A 34 8.80 26.22 20.81
N SER A 35 7.95 27.15 21.26
CA SER A 35 6.54 26.87 21.58
C SER A 35 5.65 27.08 20.36
N GLY A 36 5.03 26.01 19.87
CA GLY A 36 4.07 26.02 18.77
C GLY A 36 4.71 25.92 17.38
N TYR A 37 3.87 25.72 16.35
CA TYR A 37 4.27 25.39 14.97
C TYR A 37 5.16 26.44 14.26
N THR A 38 5.26 27.67 14.79
CA THR A 38 5.96 28.79 14.12
C THR A 38 7.41 29.01 14.59
N ASP A 39 7.90 28.20 15.52
CA ASP A 39 9.20 28.39 16.20
C ASP A 39 10.13 27.17 16.04
N LEU A 40 10.24 26.65 14.81
CA LEU A 40 11.10 25.49 14.51
C LEU A 40 12.59 25.89 14.54
N LEU A 41 13.36 25.18 15.37
CA LEU A 41 14.82 25.25 15.43
C LEU A 41 15.38 23.94 14.89
N GLY A 42 15.93 23.97 13.68
CA GLY A 42 16.55 22.81 13.07
C GLY A 42 17.91 22.49 13.68
N VAL A 43 18.42 21.31 13.35
CA VAL A 43 19.62 20.72 13.99
C VAL A 43 20.92 21.44 13.60
N ALA A 44 21.04 21.90 12.34
CA ALA A 44 22.25 22.55 11.82
C ALA A 44 21.96 23.95 11.22
N PRO A 45 21.41 24.90 12.00
CA PRO A 45 20.89 26.16 11.46
C PRO A 45 21.97 27.06 10.84
N GLY A 46 23.23 26.88 11.22
CA GLY A 46 24.38 27.58 10.64
C GLY A 46 24.91 27.02 9.33
N ALA A 47 24.39 25.89 8.84
CA ALA A 47 24.87 25.26 7.60
C ALA A 47 24.34 25.94 6.34
N GLN A 48 25.02 25.70 5.21
CA GLN A 48 24.56 26.10 3.88
C GLN A 48 23.93 24.90 3.18
N TYR A 49 22.74 25.10 2.60
CA TYR A 49 21.95 24.04 2.01
C TYR A 49 21.76 24.23 0.51
N ARG A 50 21.66 23.12 -0.21
CA ARG A 50 21.44 23.09 -1.66
C ARG A 50 20.54 21.92 -2.00
N LEU A 51 19.55 22.19 -2.83
CA LEU A 51 18.63 21.18 -3.35
C LEU A 51 19.12 20.67 -4.71
N VAL A 52 19.16 19.35 -4.87
CA VAL A 52 19.37 18.68 -6.16
C VAL A 52 18.22 17.71 -6.36
N VAL A 53 17.46 17.88 -7.44
CA VAL A 53 16.27 17.08 -7.74
C VAL A 53 16.56 16.24 -8.98
N PRO A 54 16.30 14.93 -8.98
CA PRO A 54 16.41 14.12 -10.19
C PRO A 54 15.35 14.56 -11.22
N SER A 55 15.63 14.39 -12.51
CA SER A 55 14.67 14.75 -13.57
C SER A 55 13.48 13.80 -13.65
N ALA A 56 13.65 12.57 -13.17
CA ALA A 56 12.59 11.58 -12.96
C ALA A 56 12.93 10.74 -11.73
N PRO A 57 11.95 10.15 -11.02
CA PRO A 57 12.18 9.34 -9.83
C PRO A 57 12.61 7.90 -10.18
N THR A 58 13.60 7.74 -11.07
CA THR A 58 14.13 6.42 -11.46
C THR A 58 15.52 6.19 -10.85
N PRO A 59 15.94 4.93 -10.62
CA PRO A 59 17.27 4.62 -10.08
C PRO A 59 18.42 5.33 -10.83
N ASP A 60 18.35 5.32 -12.17
CA ASP A 60 19.33 5.98 -13.02
C ASP A 60 19.40 7.50 -12.81
N GLN A 61 18.25 8.17 -12.69
CA GLN A 61 18.22 9.63 -12.50
C GLN A 61 18.56 10.03 -11.07
N ILE A 62 18.21 9.21 -10.08
CA ILE A 62 18.66 9.38 -8.69
C ILE A 62 20.19 9.30 -8.63
N ARG A 63 20.80 8.31 -9.31
CA ARG A 63 22.26 8.19 -9.43
C ARG A 63 22.89 9.44 -10.03
N VAL A 64 22.31 9.97 -11.12
CA VAL A 64 22.78 11.21 -11.76
C VAL A 64 22.70 12.39 -10.79
N ALA A 65 21.60 12.52 -10.03
CA ALA A 65 21.42 13.57 -9.04
C ALA A 65 22.46 13.50 -7.91
N LEU A 66 22.72 12.31 -7.36
CA LEU A 66 23.73 12.10 -6.32
C LEU A 66 25.14 12.50 -6.80
N LEU A 67 25.54 12.07 -8.00
CA LEU A 67 26.83 12.45 -8.59
C LEU A 67 26.90 13.95 -8.90
N ALA A 68 25.80 14.54 -9.37
CA ALA A 68 25.73 15.98 -9.61
C ALA A 68 25.90 16.77 -8.30
N ALA A 69 25.27 16.33 -7.20
CA ALA A 69 25.43 16.93 -5.88
C ALA A 69 26.89 16.86 -5.39
N ALA A 70 27.54 15.70 -5.52
CA ALA A 70 28.93 15.50 -5.09
C ALA A 70 29.95 16.33 -5.90
N ARG A 71 29.63 16.68 -7.15
CA ARG A 71 30.53 17.42 -8.07
C ARG A 71 30.36 18.95 -8.04
N GLN A 72 29.47 19.47 -7.20
CA GLN A 72 29.27 20.93 -7.10
C GLN A 72 30.52 21.68 -6.61
N SER A 73 30.59 22.97 -6.91
CA SER A 73 31.65 23.88 -6.44
C SER A 73 31.04 25.07 -5.68
N PRO A 74 31.37 25.28 -4.39
CA PRO A 74 32.25 24.44 -3.57
C PRO A 74 31.60 23.09 -3.24
N ARG A 75 32.42 22.05 -3.03
CA ARG A 75 31.93 20.68 -2.72
C ARG A 75 31.15 20.65 -1.39
N PRO A 76 30.04 19.89 -1.28
CA PRO A 76 29.36 19.70 0.00
C PRO A 76 30.19 18.86 0.99
N ASN A 77 29.96 19.03 2.28
CA ASN A 77 30.54 18.17 3.33
C ASN A 77 29.65 16.96 3.65
N VAL A 78 28.33 17.16 3.51
CA VAL A 78 27.30 16.15 3.78
C VAL A 78 26.28 16.16 2.65
N ILE A 79 25.80 14.98 2.26
CA ILE A 79 24.63 14.77 1.39
C ILE A 79 23.58 14.02 2.19
N ASN A 80 22.33 14.50 2.14
CA ASN A 80 21.17 13.79 2.64
C ASN A 80 20.42 13.15 1.46
N ALA A 81 19.95 11.92 1.63
CA ALA A 81 19.05 11.23 0.73
C ALA A 81 17.87 10.64 1.52
N SER A 82 16.80 11.43 1.65
CA SER A 82 15.51 11.02 2.23
C SER A 82 14.69 10.18 1.23
N LEU A 83 15.26 9.07 0.75
CA LEU A 83 14.72 8.25 -0.34
C LEU A 83 14.86 6.76 -0.04
N GLY A 84 13.95 5.96 -0.60
CA GLY A 84 13.97 4.49 -0.60
C GLY A 84 13.06 3.95 -1.72
N PHE A 85 12.93 2.64 -1.82
CA PHE A 85 12.00 2.00 -2.76
C PHE A 85 10.61 1.80 -2.13
N GLY A 86 9.60 2.42 -2.73
CA GLY A 86 8.22 2.44 -2.22
C GLY A 86 7.39 1.17 -2.49
N THR A 87 7.94 -0.01 -2.26
CA THR A 87 7.24 -1.31 -2.43
C THR A 87 6.06 -1.49 -1.46
N ASP A 88 5.99 -0.66 -0.44
CA ASP A 88 4.90 -0.53 0.54
C ASP A 88 3.59 -0.01 -0.04
N SER A 89 3.65 0.71 -1.16
CA SER A 89 2.47 1.07 -1.96
C SER A 89 1.70 -0.14 -2.51
N GLN A 90 2.33 -1.32 -2.52
CA GLN A 90 1.79 -2.57 -3.05
C GLN A 90 1.67 -3.66 -1.97
N GLY A 91 1.88 -3.33 -0.69
CA GLY A 91 1.75 -4.30 0.41
C GLY A 91 3.00 -5.10 0.74
N PHE A 92 4.17 -4.73 0.22
CA PHE A 92 5.46 -5.29 0.66
C PHE A 92 6.23 -4.30 1.55
N PRO A 93 7.15 -4.71 2.42
CA PRO A 93 7.99 -3.77 3.15
C PRO A 93 8.81 -2.90 2.17
N GLY A 94 8.89 -1.59 2.40
CA GLY A 94 9.79 -0.71 1.64
C GLY A 94 11.25 -1.18 1.70
N ARG A 95 11.99 -0.96 0.62
CA ARG A 95 13.39 -1.42 0.47
C ARG A 95 14.42 -0.29 0.54
N TYR A 96 15.60 -0.59 1.06
CA TYR A 96 16.64 0.40 1.25
C TYR A 96 17.19 0.86 -0.10
N LEU A 97 17.54 2.14 -0.25
CA LEU A 97 17.94 2.69 -1.55
C LEU A 97 19.17 1.97 -2.17
N GLU A 98 20.06 1.46 -1.32
CA GLU A 98 21.26 0.73 -1.75
C GLU A 98 21.01 -0.77 -2.01
N ASP A 99 19.76 -1.26 -1.93
CA ASP A 99 19.38 -2.57 -2.49
C ASP A 99 19.53 -2.60 -4.04
N ASP A 100 19.65 -1.44 -4.68
CA ASP A 100 20.16 -1.30 -6.05
C ASP A 100 21.70 -1.23 -6.05
N PRO A 101 22.40 -2.22 -6.63
CA PRO A 101 23.86 -2.27 -6.62
C PRO A 101 24.54 -1.09 -7.35
N SER A 102 23.86 -0.45 -8.30
CA SER A 102 24.39 0.69 -9.04
C SER A 102 24.32 1.99 -8.22
N ILE A 103 23.29 2.13 -7.39
CA ILE A 103 23.19 3.23 -6.43
C ILE A 103 24.20 3.02 -5.30
N GLU A 104 24.30 1.81 -4.73
CA GLU A 104 25.31 1.45 -3.71
C GLU A 104 26.71 1.84 -4.17
N ALA A 105 27.13 1.38 -5.35
CA ALA A 105 28.46 1.70 -5.89
C ALA A 105 28.69 3.20 -6.09
N THR A 106 27.63 3.96 -6.43
CA THR A 106 27.70 5.42 -6.58
C THR A 106 27.86 6.10 -5.22
N VAL A 107 27.13 5.66 -4.20
CA VAL A 107 27.26 6.15 -2.83
C VAL A 107 28.65 5.83 -2.29
N ALA A 108 29.15 4.61 -2.48
CA ALA A 108 30.49 4.20 -2.10
C ALA A 108 31.57 5.08 -2.76
N GLN A 109 31.37 5.45 -4.03
CA GLN A 109 32.23 6.40 -4.72
C GLN A 109 32.21 7.78 -4.06
N ILE A 110 31.03 8.30 -3.72
CA ILE A 110 30.85 9.60 -3.07
C ILE A 110 31.54 9.62 -1.70
N VAL A 111 31.34 8.58 -0.89
CA VAL A 111 31.92 8.50 0.44
C VAL A 111 33.44 8.38 0.36
N HIS A 112 33.94 7.35 -0.31
CA HIS A 112 35.37 7.01 -0.24
C HIS A 112 36.27 7.83 -1.19
N GLN A 113 35.77 8.27 -2.35
CA GLN A 113 36.59 9.05 -3.31
C GLN A 113 36.40 10.56 -3.16
N TYR A 114 35.17 11.02 -2.93
CA TYR A 114 34.91 12.46 -2.77
C TYR A 114 35.06 12.94 -1.32
N GLY A 115 35.06 12.02 -0.34
CA GLY A 115 35.22 12.31 1.08
C GLY A 115 34.02 13.03 1.67
N ILE A 116 32.81 12.70 1.19
CA ILE A 116 31.55 13.34 1.58
C ILE A 116 30.77 12.38 2.47
N THR A 117 30.26 12.86 3.60
CA THR A 117 29.37 12.03 4.44
C THR A 117 28.01 11.93 3.78
N VAL A 118 27.44 10.73 3.66
CA VAL A 118 26.11 10.51 3.09
C VAL A 118 25.21 9.91 4.16
N SER A 119 24.03 10.51 4.37
CA SER A 119 22.94 9.97 5.20
C SER A 119 21.82 9.49 4.29
N ILE A 120 21.33 8.26 4.47
CA ILE A 120 20.27 7.66 3.65
C ILE A 120 19.21 7.11 4.59
N ALA A 121 17.94 7.44 4.33
CA ALA A 121 16.81 6.87 5.05
C ALA A 121 16.82 5.34 4.96
N ALA A 122 16.57 4.64 6.07
CA ALA A 122 16.44 3.18 6.11
C ALA A 122 15.17 2.67 5.38
N ASN A 123 14.38 3.60 4.85
CA ASN A 123 13.06 3.44 4.30
C ASN A 123 12.01 3.05 5.35
N ASP A 124 10.77 3.25 4.95
CA ASP A 124 9.60 2.93 5.73
C ASP A 124 9.14 1.54 5.28
N GLY A 125 8.92 0.63 6.22
CA GLY A 125 8.43 -0.72 5.94
C GLY A 125 7.02 -0.69 5.33
N THR A 126 6.14 -1.61 5.71
CA THR A 126 4.75 -1.59 5.22
C THR A 126 4.05 -0.31 5.70
N ARG A 127 3.43 0.46 4.79
CA ARG A 127 2.57 1.63 5.09
C ARG A 127 1.09 1.32 4.84
N LEU A 128 0.21 2.29 5.08
CA LEU A 128 -1.27 2.19 4.99
C LEU A 128 -1.86 2.29 3.58
N TYR A 129 -1.06 2.21 2.52
CA TYR A 129 -1.60 2.28 1.16
C TYR A 129 -2.51 1.08 0.82
N THR A 130 -2.34 -0.05 1.52
CA THR A 130 -3.04 -1.32 1.26
C THR A 130 -3.48 -1.98 2.58
N PRO A 131 -4.45 -2.91 2.56
CA PRO A 131 -4.88 -3.66 3.73
C PRO A 131 -3.90 -4.78 4.13
N THR A 132 -2.60 -4.62 3.87
CA THR A 132 -1.63 -5.65 4.22
C THR A 132 -1.47 -5.80 5.73
N ALA A 133 -1.45 -7.05 6.18
CA ALA A 133 -1.30 -7.41 7.58
C ALA A 133 0.05 -7.03 8.19
N VAL A 134 0.01 -6.59 9.45
CA VAL A 134 1.18 -6.27 10.26
C VAL A 134 1.67 -7.52 11.02
N GLY A 135 2.89 -7.94 10.72
CA GLY A 135 3.55 -9.05 11.39
C GLY A 135 4.14 -8.70 12.78
N PRO A 136 4.45 -9.70 13.61
CA PRO A 136 5.17 -9.52 14.88
C PRO A 136 6.63 -9.07 14.74
N ASP A 137 7.10 -8.80 13.52
CA ASP A 137 8.37 -8.13 13.22
C ASP A 137 8.24 -6.60 13.19
N GLY A 138 7.03 -6.06 13.34
CA GLY A 138 6.78 -4.62 13.47
C GLY A 138 6.51 -3.90 12.15
N GLY A 139 6.39 -4.62 11.04
CA GLY A 139 6.02 -4.08 9.72
C GLY A 139 7.20 -3.82 8.77
N SER A 140 8.44 -4.08 9.19
CA SER A 140 9.63 -3.93 8.33
C SER A 140 10.36 -5.25 8.13
N THR A 141 11.02 -5.40 6.98
CA THR A 141 11.98 -6.49 6.75
C THR A 141 13.40 -6.02 7.11
N PRO A 142 14.29 -6.91 7.63
CA PRO A 142 15.67 -6.53 7.89
C PRO A 142 16.44 -6.20 6.61
N THR A 143 17.26 -5.16 6.67
CA THR A 143 18.38 -4.89 5.75
C THR A 143 19.69 -5.18 6.49
N ASP A 144 20.37 -6.24 6.08
CA ASP A 144 21.59 -6.73 6.71
C ASP A 144 22.86 -6.38 5.92
N LEU A 145 24.00 -6.38 6.61
CA LEU A 145 25.30 -6.21 5.95
C LEU A 145 25.68 -7.48 5.17
N ALA A 146 25.98 -7.31 3.89
CA ALA A 146 26.62 -8.34 3.07
C ALA A 146 28.13 -8.36 3.35
N HIS A 147 28.70 -9.52 3.70
CA HIS A 147 30.14 -9.65 3.93
C HIS A 147 30.94 -9.83 2.63
N SER A 148 30.25 -9.99 1.49
CA SER A 148 30.84 -10.08 0.16
C SER A 148 29.79 -9.76 -0.91
N ALA A 149 30.22 -9.36 -2.10
CA ALA A 149 29.31 -9.09 -3.22
C ALA A 149 28.41 -10.28 -3.59
N HIS A 150 28.88 -11.52 -3.42
CA HIS A 150 28.07 -12.72 -3.69
C HIS A 150 26.95 -12.98 -2.68
N GLN A 151 26.95 -12.28 -1.54
CA GLN A 151 25.89 -12.37 -0.54
C GLN A 151 24.89 -11.23 -0.65
N ALA A 152 25.17 -10.21 -1.47
CA ALA A 152 24.27 -9.09 -1.63
C ALA A 152 23.01 -9.53 -2.37
N THR A 153 21.85 -9.06 -1.91
CA THR A 153 20.59 -9.18 -2.64
C THR A 153 20.48 -8.03 -3.64
N THR A 154 19.48 -8.10 -4.50
CA THR A 154 19.18 -7.05 -5.48
C THR A 154 17.71 -6.71 -5.40
N ILE A 155 17.38 -5.44 -5.58
CA ILE A 155 16.00 -4.98 -5.59
C ILE A 155 15.11 -5.75 -6.58
N ASP A 156 15.66 -6.16 -7.74
CA ASP A 156 14.95 -6.95 -8.74
C ASP A 156 14.49 -8.34 -8.24
N ASP A 157 15.10 -8.87 -7.18
CA ASP A 157 14.75 -10.18 -6.60
C ASP A 157 13.91 -10.05 -5.31
N ASP A 158 14.18 -9.03 -4.49
CA ASP A 158 13.56 -8.90 -3.17
C ASP A 158 12.42 -7.87 -3.07
N ALA A 159 12.19 -7.01 -4.07
CA ALA A 159 11.15 -5.99 -4.07
C ALA A 159 9.76 -6.56 -3.74
N MET A 160 9.34 -7.60 -4.46
CA MET A 160 8.06 -8.28 -4.28
C MET A 160 8.17 -9.45 -3.31
N SER A 161 8.86 -9.27 -2.19
CA SER A 161 9.04 -10.33 -1.19
C SER A 161 9.04 -9.74 0.22
N THR A 162 9.00 -10.61 1.22
CA THR A 162 9.26 -10.20 2.62
C THR A 162 10.57 -10.76 3.16
N THR A 163 11.44 -11.27 2.28
CA THR A 163 12.77 -11.77 2.64
C THR A 163 13.66 -10.61 3.16
N PRO A 164 14.56 -10.84 4.12
CA PRO A 164 15.58 -9.86 4.49
C PRO A 164 16.50 -9.55 3.30
N SER A 165 16.82 -8.27 3.08
CA SER A 165 17.82 -7.87 2.09
C SER A 165 19.23 -7.85 2.67
N ARG A 166 20.25 -7.92 1.80
CA ARG A 166 21.66 -7.86 2.20
C ARG A 166 22.40 -6.88 1.31
N VAL A 167 23.00 -5.86 1.89
CA VAL A 167 23.65 -4.76 1.17
C VAL A 167 25.08 -4.57 1.64
N GLN A 168 25.98 -4.21 0.72
CA GLN A 168 27.36 -3.89 1.07
C GLN A 168 27.44 -2.57 1.87
N ASP A 169 28.47 -2.41 2.69
CA ASP A 169 28.71 -1.14 3.37
C ASP A 169 29.42 -0.16 2.42
N SER A 170 28.67 0.77 1.86
CA SER A 170 29.18 1.87 1.04
C SER A 170 29.89 2.97 1.84
N GLY A 171 29.90 2.86 3.18
CA GLY A 171 30.38 3.90 4.08
C GLY A 171 29.32 4.97 4.43
N ALA A 172 28.14 4.94 3.80
CA ALA A 172 27.03 5.82 4.17
C ALA A 172 26.45 5.49 5.55
N ILE A 173 25.78 6.47 6.15
CA ILE A 173 25.03 6.33 7.40
C ILE A 173 23.58 5.97 7.05
N ALA A 174 23.18 4.73 7.33
CA ALA A 174 21.79 4.32 7.19
C ALA A 174 20.99 4.75 8.44
N ALA A 175 19.91 5.50 8.21
CA ALA A 175 19.13 6.22 9.20
C ALA A 175 17.80 5.53 9.53
N GLY A 176 17.71 4.89 10.70
CA GLY A 176 16.47 4.37 11.25
C GLY A 176 15.63 5.44 11.96
N GLY A 177 14.39 5.09 12.26
CA GLY A 177 13.38 5.92 12.89
C GLY A 177 13.05 5.48 14.33
N THR A 178 12.78 6.47 15.16
CA THR A 178 12.33 6.30 16.54
C THR A 178 11.11 7.16 16.82
N THR A 179 10.29 6.73 17.76
CA THR A 179 9.16 7.52 18.27
C THR A 179 9.26 7.67 19.77
N THR A 180 8.63 8.74 20.27
CA THR A 180 8.36 8.90 21.69
C THR A 180 7.07 8.21 22.11
N ASP A 181 6.19 7.83 21.20
CA ASP A 181 4.91 7.26 21.56
C ASP A 181 4.91 5.72 21.52
N ASP A 182 4.65 5.12 22.68
CA ASP A 182 4.42 3.68 22.90
C ASP A 182 3.26 3.51 23.88
N THR A 183 2.35 4.49 23.92
CA THR A 183 1.25 4.53 24.89
C THR A 183 0.26 3.39 24.64
N LEU A 184 0.02 3.05 23.37
CA LEU A 184 -0.82 1.91 22.99
C LEU A 184 -0.21 0.57 23.42
N GLY A 185 1.11 0.39 23.23
CA GLY A 185 1.79 -0.89 23.47
C GLY A 185 2.25 -1.13 24.91
N SER A 186 2.78 -0.10 25.58
CA SER A 186 3.40 -0.20 26.91
C SER A 186 2.73 0.71 27.96
N GLY A 187 1.70 1.47 27.57
CA GLY A 187 1.06 2.45 28.44
C GLY A 187 1.94 3.67 28.74
N PRO A 188 1.45 4.60 29.58
CA PRO A 188 2.12 5.87 29.86
C PRO A 188 3.42 5.75 30.68
N ALA A 189 3.77 4.55 31.15
CA ALA A 189 4.98 4.25 31.91
C ALA A 189 6.07 3.53 31.08
N GLY A 190 5.84 3.34 29.77
CA GLY A 190 6.81 2.76 28.85
C GLY A 190 8.10 3.57 28.71
N ALA A 191 9.05 3.03 27.96
CA ALA A 191 10.29 3.76 27.66
C ALA A 191 9.96 5.07 26.93
N ALA A 192 10.72 6.13 27.21
CA ALA A 192 10.50 7.44 26.59
C ALA A 192 10.80 7.46 25.08
N THR A 193 11.57 6.48 24.60
CA THR A 193 11.97 6.35 23.19
C THR A 193 12.04 4.86 22.84
N VAL A 194 11.37 4.49 21.77
CA VAL A 194 11.34 3.13 21.23
C VAL A 194 11.54 3.16 19.71
N ALA A 195 11.84 2.00 19.12
CA ALA A 195 11.85 1.86 17.67
C ALA A 195 10.46 2.17 17.11
N GLN A 196 10.41 2.89 15.99
CA GLN A 196 9.16 3.15 15.29
C GLN A 196 8.71 1.90 14.52
N THR A 197 7.49 1.46 14.77
CA THR A 197 6.88 0.25 14.20
C THR A 197 5.42 0.52 13.86
N ARG A 198 4.74 -0.43 13.24
CA ARG A 198 3.28 -0.34 12.99
C ARG A 198 2.40 -0.51 14.24
N ILE A 199 3.00 -0.62 15.43
CA ILE A 199 2.29 -0.71 16.73
C ILE A 199 2.78 0.35 17.74
N THR A 200 3.64 1.26 17.30
CA THR A 200 4.17 2.39 18.08
C THR A 200 4.09 3.66 17.24
N GLY A 201 4.12 4.82 17.90
CA GLY A 201 3.96 6.08 17.19
C GLY A 201 2.57 6.23 16.58
N SER A 202 2.46 6.99 15.50
CA SER A 202 1.21 7.07 14.72
C SER A 202 0.78 5.72 14.14
N GLY A 203 1.74 4.80 13.95
CA GLY A 203 1.51 3.49 13.36
C GLY A 203 1.30 3.51 11.85
N ASP A 204 1.48 4.64 11.17
CA ASP A 204 1.33 4.77 9.69
C ASP A 204 2.48 4.12 8.91
N PHE A 205 3.63 3.96 9.56
CA PHE A 205 4.84 3.39 8.99
C PHE A 205 5.65 2.65 10.06
N SER A 206 6.64 1.88 9.61
CA SER A 206 7.66 1.27 10.47
C SER A 206 9.05 1.62 9.99
N SER A 207 9.99 1.81 10.91
CA SER A 207 11.39 2.07 10.55
C SER A 207 12.02 0.86 9.88
N GLY A 208 12.83 1.08 8.84
CA GLY A 208 13.83 0.11 8.41
C GLY A 208 14.73 -0.32 9.56
N MET A 209 15.15 -1.59 9.56
CA MET A 209 15.93 -2.21 10.65
C MET A 209 16.91 -3.24 10.09
N GLY A 210 17.87 -3.69 10.89
CA GLY A 210 18.83 -4.73 10.51
C GLY A 210 20.26 -4.31 10.75
N SER A 211 21.22 -5.18 10.43
CA SER A 211 22.64 -4.92 10.71
C SER A 211 23.27 -3.83 9.84
N ARG A 212 22.63 -3.42 8.73
CA ARG A 212 23.07 -2.28 7.91
C ARG A 212 22.76 -0.93 8.56
N ILE A 213 21.75 -0.85 9.42
CA ILE A 213 21.28 0.40 10.02
C ILE A 213 22.26 0.86 11.11
N ASN A 214 22.75 2.10 10.99
CA ASN A 214 23.84 2.59 11.82
C ASN A 214 23.36 3.45 12.99
N LEU A 215 22.41 4.34 12.73
CA LEU A 215 21.92 5.35 13.66
C LEU A 215 20.42 5.54 13.48
N SER A 216 19.75 6.05 14.51
CA SER A 216 18.38 6.53 14.40
C SER A 216 18.24 7.98 14.87
N ALA A 217 17.13 8.60 14.47
CA ALA A 217 16.67 9.89 14.97
C ALA A 217 15.13 9.84 15.13
N PRO A 218 14.53 10.82 15.83
CA PRO A 218 13.09 11.03 15.79
C PRO A 218 12.55 10.99 14.35
N SER A 219 11.48 10.25 14.15
CA SER A 219 10.90 10.05 12.81
C SER A 219 9.39 10.16 12.78
N ASP A 220 8.75 10.40 13.91
CA ASP A 220 7.30 10.30 14.06
C ASP A 220 6.73 11.60 14.63
N ASN A 221 5.61 12.06 14.07
CA ASN A 221 4.98 13.35 14.34
C ASN A 221 5.97 14.54 14.36
N ILE A 222 6.86 14.59 13.36
CA ILE A 222 7.83 15.66 13.17
C ILE A 222 7.15 16.87 12.53
N PRO A 223 7.19 18.07 13.14
CA PRO A 223 6.65 19.27 12.51
C PRO A 223 7.46 19.65 11.26
N ALA A 224 6.80 19.56 10.11
CA ALA A 224 7.38 19.75 8.79
C ALA A 224 6.70 20.88 8.02
N PHE A 225 7.47 21.59 7.18
CA PHE A 225 6.87 22.56 6.27
C PHE A 225 6.30 21.88 5.03
N TYR A 226 5.27 22.48 4.43
CA TYR A 226 4.79 22.12 3.09
C TYR A 226 4.18 23.35 2.39
N HIS A 227 4.03 23.30 1.07
CA HIS A 227 3.26 24.29 0.31
C HIS A 227 1.84 23.77 0.09
N ALA A 228 0.84 24.40 0.72
CA ALA A 228 -0.55 24.09 0.42
C ALA A 228 -0.94 24.58 -0.98
N GLU A 229 -1.95 23.95 -1.58
CA GLU A 229 -2.47 24.37 -2.88
C GLU A 229 -2.85 25.85 -2.89
N GLY A 230 -2.42 26.58 -3.92
CA GLY A 230 -2.63 28.04 -4.03
C GLY A 230 -1.70 28.93 -3.19
N MET A 231 -0.77 28.35 -2.41
CA MET A 231 0.26 29.13 -1.72
C MET A 231 1.40 29.55 -2.67
N THR A 232 2.03 30.69 -2.38
CA THR A 232 3.26 31.11 -3.07
C THR A 232 4.48 30.41 -2.48
N ALA A 233 5.59 30.33 -3.22
CA ALA A 233 6.86 29.80 -2.73
C ALA A 233 7.43 30.53 -1.48
N ALA A 234 6.90 31.70 -1.13
CA ALA A 234 7.29 32.44 0.08
C ALA A 234 6.45 32.06 1.32
N ASN A 235 5.37 31.29 1.14
CA ASN A 235 4.45 30.89 2.20
C ASN A 235 4.52 29.38 2.40
N VAL A 236 4.60 28.96 3.65
CA VAL A 236 4.58 27.55 4.02
C VAL A 236 3.50 27.33 5.07
N ALA A 237 2.88 26.16 5.02
CA ALA A 237 2.08 25.62 6.11
C ALA A 237 2.92 24.61 6.89
N VAL A 238 2.44 24.22 8.07
CA VAL A 238 3.09 23.20 8.91
C VAL A 238 2.17 22.01 9.00
N SER A 239 2.71 20.82 8.77
CA SER A 239 2.05 19.53 9.00
C SER A 239 2.90 18.71 9.96
N LEU A 240 2.30 17.73 10.62
CA LEU A 240 3.06 16.65 11.25
C LEU A 240 3.35 15.60 10.18
N THR A 241 4.59 15.12 10.12
CA THR A 241 5.06 14.12 9.17
C THR A 241 5.75 12.98 9.91
N GLY A 242 5.55 11.77 9.41
CA GLY A 242 6.26 10.56 9.85
C GLY A 242 7.07 9.94 8.72
N GLY A 243 8.22 9.36 9.05
CA GLY A 243 9.05 8.57 8.15
C GLY A 243 10.52 8.55 8.55
N THR A 244 11.26 7.50 8.17
CA THR A 244 12.73 7.48 8.22
C THR A 244 13.36 8.59 7.39
N SER A 245 12.59 9.13 6.44
CA SER A 245 12.90 10.31 5.65
C SER A 245 12.96 11.60 6.50
N ALA A 246 12.31 11.65 7.66
CA ALA A 246 12.50 12.71 8.66
C ALA A 246 13.76 12.48 9.53
N ALA A 247 14.15 11.22 9.77
CA ALA A 247 15.33 10.89 10.57
C ALA A 247 16.66 11.12 9.82
N ALA A 248 16.72 10.79 8.53
CA ALA A 248 17.90 10.97 7.68
C ALA A 248 18.49 12.40 7.70
N PRO A 249 17.70 13.48 7.54
CA PRO A 249 18.19 14.85 7.58
C PRO A 249 18.66 15.27 8.99
N GLU A 250 18.07 14.75 10.08
CA GLU A 250 18.56 15.00 11.45
C GLU A 250 19.97 14.44 11.65
N ILE A 251 20.21 13.23 11.14
CA ILE A 251 21.52 12.57 11.18
C ILE A 251 22.51 13.30 10.27
N ALA A 252 22.10 13.72 9.07
CA ALA A 252 22.93 14.51 8.16
C ALA A 252 23.35 15.85 8.79
N ALA A 253 22.41 16.54 9.41
CA ALA A 253 22.67 17.79 10.12
C ALA A 253 23.60 17.57 11.32
N SER A 254 23.41 16.49 12.08
CA SER A 254 24.31 16.09 13.17
C SER A 254 25.74 15.84 12.69
N ALA A 255 25.90 15.15 11.55
CA ALA A 255 27.20 14.95 10.91
C ALA A 255 27.86 16.28 10.50
N ALA A 256 27.09 17.23 9.98
CA ALA A 256 27.61 18.56 9.63
C ALA A 256 28.08 19.34 10.87
N VAL A 257 27.36 19.25 11.99
CA VAL A 257 27.77 19.87 13.26
C VAL A 257 29.03 19.22 13.82
N VAL A 258 29.14 17.89 13.77
CA VAL A 258 30.34 17.15 14.19
C VAL A 258 31.56 17.52 13.34
N ASP A 259 31.42 17.59 12.02
CA ASP A 259 32.49 18.02 11.11
C ASP A 259 32.95 19.46 11.42
N ALA A 260 32.01 20.38 11.68
CA ALA A 260 32.33 21.75 12.09
C ALA A 260 33.04 21.80 13.45
N ALA A 261 32.56 21.05 14.44
CA ALA A 261 33.18 20.96 15.77
C ALA A 261 34.60 20.36 15.71
N ALA A 262 34.81 19.35 14.87
CA ALA A 262 36.12 18.78 14.63
C ALA A 262 37.09 19.84 14.07
N LYS A 263 36.67 20.60 13.05
CA LYS A 263 37.49 21.69 12.49
C LYS A 263 37.82 22.77 13.52
N LEU A 264 36.87 23.13 14.38
CA LEU A 264 37.09 24.08 15.48
C LEU A 264 38.12 23.58 16.50
N THR A 265 38.24 22.27 16.67
CA THR A 265 39.25 21.63 17.54
C THR A 265 40.55 21.26 16.81
N GLY A 266 40.73 21.74 15.57
CA GLY A 266 41.94 21.50 14.77
C GLY A 266 42.00 20.14 14.09
N ARG A 267 40.87 19.43 13.97
CA ARG A 267 40.78 18.08 13.40
C ARG A 267 40.04 18.08 12.07
N THR A 268 40.42 17.17 11.20
CA THR A 268 39.66 16.80 10.00
C THR A 268 39.28 15.33 10.15
N LEU A 269 37.98 15.04 10.09
CA LEU A 269 37.47 13.68 10.17
C LEU A 269 37.15 13.15 8.78
N THR A 270 37.35 11.84 8.57
CA THR A 270 36.78 11.15 7.39
C THR A 270 35.28 10.89 7.61
N PRO A 271 34.50 10.61 6.55
CA PRO A 271 33.10 10.20 6.70
C PRO A 271 32.90 9.03 7.67
N GLU A 272 33.79 8.02 7.62
CA GLU A 272 33.75 6.85 8.51
C GLU A 272 34.00 7.25 9.97
N GLN A 273 34.95 8.16 10.23
CA GLN A 273 35.22 8.67 11.57
C GLN A 273 34.05 9.51 12.13
N ILE A 274 33.35 10.25 11.27
CA ILE A 274 32.13 10.98 11.65
C ILE A 274 31.03 9.99 12.03
N ARG A 275 30.78 8.99 11.17
CA ARG A 275 29.82 7.91 11.43
C ARG A 275 30.13 7.19 12.75
N ASP A 276 31.37 6.76 12.95
CA ASP A 276 31.79 6.05 14.16
C ASP A 276 31.61 6.91 15.41
N LEU A 277 32.00 8.18 15.38
CA LEU A 277 31.84 9.07 16.52
C LEU A 277 30.36 9.22 16.91
N LEU A 278 29.48 9.43 15.94
CA LEU A 278 28.04 9.52 16.17
C LEU A 278 27.49 8.20 16.74
N VAL A 279 27.85 7.05 16.17
CA VAL A 279 27.41 5.72 16.66
C VAL A 279 27.87 5.46 18.10
N HIS A 280 29.13 5.72 18.42
CA HIS A 280 29.69 5.44 19.75
C HIS A 280 29.18 6.38 20.85
N THR A 281 28.58 7.51 20.49
CA THR A 281 28.03 8.48 21.43
C THR A 281 26.51 8.45 21.51
N ALA A 282 25.85 7.78 20.58
CA ALA A 282 24.41 7.61 20.52
C ALA A 282 23.82 6.76 21.67
N ARG A 283 22.51 6.88 21.86
CA ARG A 283 21.75 6.23 22.94
C ARG A 283 21.04 4.98 22.44
N THR A 284 21.03 3.92 23.24
CA THR A 284 20.32 2.68 22.88
C THR A 284 18.82 2.90 22.73
N VAL A 285 18.23 2.25 21.74
CA VAL A 285 16.78 2.28 21.47
C VAL A 285 16.15 0.96 21.91
N ALA A 286 15.02 1.03 22.61
CA ALA A 286 14.29 -0.16 23.03
C ALA A 286 13.39 -0.70 21.90
N THR A 287 13.21 -2.02 21.88
CA THR A 287 12.23 -2.69 21.02
C THR A 287 10.90 -2.83 21.77
N PRO A 288 9.74 -2.57 21.14
CA PRO A 288 8.44 -2.78 21.78
C PRO A 288 8.24 -4.25 22.21
N PRO A 289 7.63 -4.52 23.36
CA PRO A 289 7.56 -5.86 23.94
C PRO A 289 6.71 -6.86 23.13
N GLN A 290 5.80 -6.37 22.29
CA GLN A 290 5.00 -7.18 21.36
C GLN A 290 5.85 -7.75 20.20
N ILE A 291 7.02 -7.19 19.91
CA ILE A 291 7.84 -7.62 18.78
C ILE A 291 8.61 -8.91 19.11
N ASP A 292 8.71 -9.83 18.16
CA ASP A 292 9.25 -11.17 18.37
C ASP A 292 10.77 -11.31 18.19
N ARG A 293 11.43 -10.20 17.90
CA ARG A 293 12.87 -10.07 17.67
C ARG A 293 13.37 -8.71 18.16
N SER A 294 14.67 -8.60 18.38
CA SER A 294 15.28 -7.28 18.58
C SER A 294 15.23 -6.49 17.27
N LEU A 295 14.72 -5.25 17.32
CA LEU A 295 14.76 -4.33 16.19
C LEU A 295 16.03 -3.49 16.26
N ASN A 296 16.95 -3.71 15.33
CA ASN A 296 18.11 -2.85 15.19
C ASN A 296 17.80 -1.71 14.22
N VAL A 297 17.22 -0.62 14.74
CA VAL A 297 17.05 0.64 13.99
C VAL A 297 18.26 1.57 14.15
N GLY A 298 19.36 1.09 14.77
CA GLY A 298 20.47 1.92 15.22
C GLY A 298 20.17 2.68 16.52
N PRO A 299 21.20 3.01 17.32
CA PRO A 299 21.04 3.88 18.49
C PRO A 299 20.65 5.30 18.06
N GLN A 300 19.85 5.99 18.88
CA GLN A 300 19.38 7.33 18.60
C GLN A 300 20.51 8.35 18.80
N VAL A 301 20.70 9.24 17.81
CA VAL A 301 21.75 10.26 17.82
C VAL A 301 21.75 11.09 19.12
N ASP A 302 22.95 11.32 19.67
CA ASP A 302 23.19 12.21 20.81
C ASP A 302 24.28 13.22 20.41
N LEU A 303 23.83 14.32 19.80
CA LEU A 303 24.72 15.33 19.26
C LEU A 303 25.52 16.04 20.37
N THR A 304 24.94 16.20 21.56
CA THR A 304 25.62 16.79 22.71
C THR A 304 26.82 15.92 23.10
N ALA A 305 26.62 14.61 23.27
CA ALA A 305 27.70 13.68 23.59
C ALA A 305 28.80 13.64 22.52
N ALA A 306 28.44 13.67 21.23
CA ALA A 306 29.39 13.71 20.12
C ALA A 306 30.26 14.97 20.12
N VAL A 307 29.65 16.14 20.33
CA VAL A 307 30.35 17.43 20.36
C VAL A 307 31.21 17.57 21.62
N GLU A 308 30.71 17.20 22.79
CA GLU A 308 31.48 17.24 24.05
C GLU A 308 32.75 16.41 23.94
N ARG A 309 32.66 15.26 23.29
CA ARG A 309 33.79 14.37 23.08
C ARG A 309 34.90 14.97 22.23
N LEU A 310 34.55 15.77 21.22
CA LEU A 310 35.53 16.53 20.43
C LEU A 310 36.12 17.69 21.24
N LEU A 311 35.28 18.43 21.97
CA LEU A 311 35.69 19.62 22.73
C LEU A 311 36.56 19.28 23.95
N THR A 312 36.39 18.10 24.53
CA THR A 312 37.15 17.65 25.72
C THR A 312 38.47 16.95 25.37
N ALA A 313 38.67 16.55 24.11
CA ALA A 313 39.92 15.96 23.65
C ALA A 313 41.07 16.98 23.67
N ARG A 314 42.26 16.57 24.13
CA ARG A 314 43.46 17.41 24.05
C ARG A 314 43.86 17.60 22.60
N HIS A 315 44.44 18.74 22.25
CA HIS A 315 44.86 19.02 20.87
C HIS A 315 45.78 17.91 20.29
N ASP A 316 46.63 17.30 21.12
CA ASP A 316 47.57 16.26 20.70
C ASP A 316 47.02 14.82 20.78
N ASP A 317 45.76 14.65 21.22
CA ASP A 317 45.12 13.33 21.23
C ASP A 317 44.89 12.86 19.79
N ALA A 318 45.37 11.64 19.50
CA ALA A 318 45.18 10.99 18.20
C ALA A 318 43.69 10.90 17.86
N THR A 319 43.30 11.33 16.65
CA THR A 319 41.91 11.36 16.19
C THR A 319 41.20 10.02 16.38
N ASP A 320 41.84 8.91 16.02
CA ASP A 320 41.24 7.58 16.18
C ASP A 320 40.91 7.25 17.63
N LYS A 321 41.74 7.70 18.59
CA LYS A 321 41.46 7.53 20.02
C LYS A 321 40.25 8.36 20.46
N VAL A 322 40.12 9.58 19.94
CA VAL A 322 38.97 10.46 20.22
C VAL A 322 37.69 9.86 19.65
N VAL A 323 37.73 9.30 18.44
CA VAL A 323 36.57 8.69 17.78
C VAL A 323 36.18 7.36 18.45
N SER A 324 37.14 6.47 18.68
CA SER A 324 36.88 5.06 19.06
C SER A 324 36.92 4.73 20.54
N ALA A 325 37.32 5.65 21.43
CA ALA A 325 37.27 5.37 22.86
C ALA A 325 35.84 4.90 23.25
N ALA A 326 35.66 3.65 23.66
CA ALA A 326 34.52 3.38 24.53
C ALA A 326 34.63 4.36 25.71
N GLY A 327 33.56 4.65 26.43
CA GLY A 327 33.64 5.41 27.69
C GLY A 327 34.47 4.70 28.76
N THR A 328 35.72 4.30 28.46
CA THR A 328 36.65 3.68 29.35
C THR A 328 36.97 4.71 30.40
N ASP A 329 36.61 4.34 31.63
CA ASP A 329 37.03 4.98 32.85
C ASP A 329 38.36 5.69 32.64
N ALA A 330 38.32 7.02 32.78
CA ALA A 330 39.47 7.74 33.28
C ALA A 330 39.69 7.27 34.72
N THR A 331 40.13 6.02 34.90
CA THR A 331 40.75 5.58 36.14
C THR A 331 42.00 6.43 36.29
N ALA A 332 41.86 7.49 37.09
CA ALA A 332 42.77 7.85 38.16
C ALA A 332 44.22 7.41 37.95
N GLU A 333 44.94 8.03 37.03
CA GLU A 333 46.40 8.22 37.13
C GLU A 333 46.85 9.36 36.20
N SER A 334 46.38 10.57 36.49
CA SER A 334 47.07 11.79 36.06
C SER A 334 47.14 12.76 37.23
N THR A 335 48.32 12.81 37.85
CA THR A 335 48.69 13.70 38.95
C THR A 335 48.94 15.14 38.49
N ASP A 336 48.28 15.63 37.43
CA ASP A 336 48.43 17.01 36.98
C ASP A 336 47.13 17.80 37.14
N SER A 337 47.04 18.53 38.26
CA SER A 337 45.85 19.18 38.79
C SER A 337 45.50 20.52 38.11
N THR A 338 45.60 20.62 36.79
CA THR A 338 45.32 21.88 36.07
C THR A 338 44.26 21.77 34.96
N THR A 339 43.72 20.57 34.69
CA THR A 339 42.52 20.43 33.85
C THR A 339 41.29 20.40 34.76
N THR A 340 40.65 21.56 34.92
CA THR A 340 39.32 21.65 35.54
C THR A 340 38.33 20.87 34.68
N HIS A 341 37.90 19.70 35.12
CA HIS A 341 36.69 19.08 34.58
C HIS A 341 35.54 20.07 34.77
N SER A 342 34.93 20.52 33.68
CA SER A 342 33.75 21.37 33.71
C SER A 342 32.66 20.69 34.53
N ALA A 343 32.04 21.41 35.47
CA ALA A 343 31.00 20.84 36.32
C ALA A 343 29.78 20.40 35.50
N THR A 344 29.16 19.27 35.88
CA THR A 344 27.88 18.84 35.31
C THR A 344 26.88 19.98 35.38
N LYS A 345 26.19 20.25 34.26
CA LYS A 345 25.19 21.32 34.19
C LYS A 345 23.99 20.86 33.39
N ILE A 346 22.80 21.18 33.89
CA ILE A 346 21.57 21.11 33.10
C ILE A 346 21.45 22.44 32.36
N VAL A 347 21.55 22.41 31.03
CA VAL A 347 21.43 23.60 30.17
C VAL A 347 19.97 24.00 30.05
N ARG A 348 19.09 23.02 29.86
CA ARG A 348 17.64 23.19 29.72
C ARG A 348 16.91 21.98 30.29
N LEU A 349 15.73 22.22 30.88
CA LEU A 349 14.73 21.18 31.13
C LEU A 349 13.57 21.42 30.18
N GLY A 350 13.42 20.56 29.17
CA GLY A 350 12.26 20.50 28.32
C GLY A 350 11.10 19.82 29.03
N VAL A 351 9.89 20.31 28.76
CA VAL A 351 8.64 19.64 29.11
C VAL A 351 7.88 19.45 27.82
N GLN A 352 7.44 18.23 27.58
CA GLN A 352 6.70 17.82 26.42
C GLN A 352 5.41 17.19 26.90
N HIS A 353 4.27 17.67 26.39
CA HIS A 353 2.95 17.15 26.68
C HIS A 353 2.39 16.51 25.42
N HIS A 354 2.20 15.20 25.49
CA HIS A 354 1.54 14.43 24.46
C HIS A 354 0.04 14.74 24.52
N GLN A 355 -0.49 15.30 23.44
CA GLN A 355 -1.89 15.70 23.31
C GLN A 355 -2.52 14.91 22.17
N LEU A 356 -3.36 13.94 22.52
CA LEU A 356 -4.13 13.19 21.52
C LEU A 356 -5.09 14.14 20.81
N LEU A 357 -5.02 14.13 19.48
CA LEU A 357 -5.92 14.86 18.59
C LEU A 357 -7.13 14.00 18.22
N GLY A 358 -6.96 12.68 18.22
CA GLY A 358 -8.00 11.68 18.03
C GLY A 358 -7.46 10.44 17.31
N GLN A 359 -8.32 9.81 16.51
CA GLN A 359 -7.97 8.67 15.66
C GLN A 359 -7.42 7.47 16.44
N GLU A 360 -8.12 7.00 17.47
CA GLU A 360 -7.72 5.78 18.20
C GLU A 360 -6.30 5.83 18.82
N GLY A 361 -5.83 7.04 19.12
CA GLY A 361 -4.50 7.31 19.64
C GLY A 361 -3.41 7.55 18.58
N GLY A 362 -3.71 7.37 17.29
CA GLY A 362 -2.72 7.49 16.20
C GLY A 362 -2.36 8.94 15.85
N GLU A 363 -3.26 9.91 16.10
CA GLU A 363 -3.00 11.31 15.80
C GLU A 363 -2.73 12.10 17.09
N PHE A 364 -1.51 12.62 17.25
CA PHE A 364 -1.12 13.35 18.44
C PHE A 364 -0.17 14.51 18.15
N LEU A 365 -0.18 15.49 19.05
CA LEU A 365 0.76 16.61 19.07
C LEU A 365 1.66 16.52 20.30
N GLU A 366 2.94 16.80 20.11
CA GLU A 366 3.88 16.99 21.19
C GLU A 366 4.02 18.48 21.53
N SER A 367 3.24 18.96 22.50
CA SER A 367 3.29 20.34 22.95
C SER A 367 4.50 20.58 23.85
N THR A 368 5.39 21.48 23.47
CA THR A 368 6.68 21.70 24.13
C THR A 368 6.71 22.92 25.06
N ASP A 369 5.54 23.49 25.43
CA ASP A 369 5.49 24.64 26.35
C ASP A 369 6.05 24.24 27.73
N PRO A 370 7.22 24.78 28.14
CA PRO A 370 7.85 24.37 29.39
C PRO A 370 7.06 24.81 30.63
N ALA A 371 6.12 25.76 30.50
CA ALA A 371 5.40 26.35 31.63
C ALA A 371 3.94 25.90 31.73
N SER A 372 3.36 25.31 30.67
CA SER A 372 1.93 25.04 30.59
C SER A 372 1.61 23.64 30.02
N ILE A 373 0.64 22.97 30.63
CA ILE A 373 0.09 21.67 30.22
C ILE A 373 -1.41 21.86 30.05
N ASP A 374 -1.94 21.62 28.85
CA ASP A 374 -3.38 21.81 28.57
C ASP A 374 -4.18 20.54 28.85
N LEU A 375 -4.73 20.40 30.05
CA LEU A 375 -5.60 19.28 30.42
C LEU A 375 -7.02 19.35 29.82
N ALA A 376 -7.39 20.49 29.24
CA ALA A 376 -8.65 20.59 28.50
C ALA A 376 -8.52 19.96 27.11
N GLY A 377 -7.29 19.68 26.64
CA GLY A 377 -7.03 19.07 25.35
C GLY A 377 -7.27 19.99 24.15
N PRO A 378 -7.04 19.49 22.93
CA PRO A 378 -7.44 20.16 21.70
C PRO A 378 -8.95 20.37 21.65
N THR A 379 -9.41 21.14 20.65
CA THR A 379 -10.83 21.30 20.37
C THR A 379 -11.27 20.35 19.27
N ASP A 380 -12.45 19.76 19.41
CA ASP A 380 -13.08 18.96 18.35
C ASP A 380 -13.57 19.82 17.17
N GLY A 381 -14.17 19.18 16.17
CA GLY A 381 -14.77 19.87 15.01
C GLY A 381 -15.92 20.83 15.33
N ARG A 382 -16.40 20.87 16.57
CA ARG A 382 -17.40 21.83 17.09
C ARG A 382 -16.78 22.92 17.94
N ASN A 383 -15.45 22.98 18.00
CA ASN A 383 -14.67 23.90 18.81
C ASN A 383 -14.86 23.67 20.33
N GLU A 384 -15.26 22.46 20.74
CA GLU A 384 -15.40 22.04 22.13
C GLU A 384 -14.14 21.34 22.61
N LYS A 385 -13.72 21.59 23.85
CA LYS A 385 -12.51 21.00 24.44
C LYS A 385 -12.69 19.50 24.65
N THR A 386 -11.83 18.68 24.04
CA THR A 386 -11.95 17.22 24.03
C THR A 386 -11.66 16.60 25.39
N GLY A 387 -10.79 17.21 26.19
CA GLY A 387 -10.32 16.67 27.47
C GLY A 387 -9.13 15.71 27.32
N GLU A 388 -8.70 15.39 26.09
CA GLU A 388 -7.66 14.37 25.83
C GLU A 388 -6.29 14.70 26.44
N GLY A 389 -6.01 15.99 26.69
CA GLY A 389 -4.79 16.39 27.38
C GLY A 389 -4.70 15.87 28.83
N LEU A 390 -5.79 15.38 29.42
CA LEU A 390 -5.80 14.75 30.75
C LEU A 390 -5.15 13.36 30.77
N VAL A 391 -5.27 12.61 29.68
CA VAL A 391 -4.84 11.21 29.57
C VAL A 391 -3.48 11.09 28.88
N GLY A 392 -3.12 12.05 28.02
CA GLY A 392 -1.81 12.09 27.36
C GLY A 392 -0.62 12.31 28.31
N PRO A 393 0.49 11.55 28.17
CA PRO A 393 1.65 11.64 29.05
C PRO A 393 2.43 12.95 28.94
N ILE A 394 3.16 13.28 30.01
CA ILE A 394 4.08 14.41 30.13
C ILE A 394 5.50 13.88 30.26
N THR A 395 6.38 14.29 29.35
CA THR A 395 7.81 13.94 29.37
C THR A 395 8.65 15.14 29.82
N PHE A 396 9.46 14.94 30.86
CA PHE A 396 10.47 15.89 31.32
C PHE A 396 11.84 15.42 30.83
N ALA A 397 12.50 16.20 29.97
CA ALA A 397 13.78 15.84 29.36
C ALA A 397 14.84 16.91 29.58
N ALA A 398 16.00 16.54 30.12
CA ALA A 398 17.08 17.46 30.42
C ALA A 398 18.17 17.43 29.35
N ASP A 399 18.56 18.60 28.86
CA ASP A 399 19.81 18.78 28.12
C ASP A 399 20.94 18.95 29.14
N VAL A 400 21.83 17.95 29.21
CA VAL A 400 22.85 17.85 30.24
C VAL A 400 24.22 17.80 29.61
N VAL A 401 25.08 18.71 30.04
CA VAL A 401 26.50 18.75 29.67
C VAL A 401 27.35 18.25 30.83
N ASN A 402 28.43 17.52 30.51
CA ASN A 402 29.41 16.97 31.45
C ASN A 402 28.78 16.08 32.55
N ALA A 403 27.76 15.26 32.22
CA ALA A 403 27.09 14.38 33.19
C ALA A 403 28.00 13.28 33.77
N GLY A 404 28.98 12.84 32.98
CA GLY A 404 29.80 11.66 33.27
C GLY A 404 29.06 10.35 32.95
N HIS A 405 29.82 9.27 32.72
CA HIS A 405 29.24 7.95 32.44
C HIS A 405 28.47 7.39 33.66
N GLY A 406 27.36 6.70 33.39
CA GLY A 406 26.54 6.08 34.43
C GLY A 406 25.71 7.06 35.27
N ALA A 407 25.52 8.30 34.80
CA ALA A 407 24.60 9.24 35.41
C ALA A 407 23.17 8.69 35.42
N ARG A 408 22.45 8.96 36.51
CA ARG A 408 21.02 8.68 36.69
C ARG A 408 20.25 9.96 36.81
N TYR A 409 18.97 9.92 36.52
CA TYR A 409 18.13 11.11 36.47
C TYR A 409 16.94 10.91 37.39
N ARG A 410 16.58 11.97 38.12
CA ARG A 410 15.49 11.94 39.10
C ARG A 410 14.61 13.16 38.95
N LEU A 411 13.32 12.92 38.82
CA LEU A 411 12.28 13.93 38.92
C LEU A 411 11.61 13.82 40.29
N THR A 412 11.61 14.91 41.05
CA THR A 412 10.98 15.00 42.37
C THR A 412 9.77 15.93 42.31
N VAL A 413 8.62 15.43 42.77
CA VAL A 413 7.35 16.16 42.85
C VAL A 413 6.77 15.99 44.24
N GLY A 414 6.71 17.07 45.01
CA GLY A 414 6.33 17.00 46.42
C GLY A 414 7.26 16.07 47.21
N SER A 415 6.74 14.93 47.68
CA SER A 415 7.50 13.89 48.38
C SER A 415 7.80 12.65 47.55
N LYS A 416 7.31 12.59 46.30
CA LYS A 416 7.48 11.46 45.39
C LYS A 416 8.68 11.69 44.47
N THR A 417 9.37 10.61 44.14
CA THR A 417 10.52 10.61 43.22
C THR A 417 10.27 9.61 42.11
N PHE A 418 10.66 9.97 40.91
CA PHE A 418 10.63 9.15 39.71
C PHE A 418 12.06 9.11 39.15
N ASP A 419 12.59 7.91 38.93
CA ASP A 419 13.99 7.70 38.53
C ASP A 419 14.05 7.17 37.10
N SER A 420 15.08 7.56 36.35
CA SER A 420 15.38 7.06 35.00
C SER A 420 16.89 6.93 34.80
N ASP A 421 17.28 5.97 33.98
CA ASP A 421 18.68 5.80 33.52
C ASP A 421 18.98 6.66 32.27
N THR A 422 17.97 7.34 31.71
CA THR A 422 18.09 8.31 30.60
C THR A 422 17.70 9.71 31.05
N PRO A 423 18.15 10.79 30.37
CA PRO A 423 17.83 12.16 30.76
C PRO A 423 16.36 12.55 30.56
N ALA A 424 15.44 11.58 30.38
CA ALA A 424 14.01 11.79 30.20
C ALA A 424 13.19 10.95 31.19
N ILE A 425 12.14 11.55 31.75
CA ILE A 425 11.19 10.91 32.67
C ILE A 425 9.76 11.24 32.23
N ARG A 426 8.92 10.21 32.03
CA ARG A 426 7.52 10.31 31.62
C ARG A 426 6.56 10.07 32.78
N LEU A 427 5.49 10.85 32.86
CA LEU A 427 4.41 10.75 33.87
C LEU A 427 3.05 11.11 33.27
N THR A 428 1.96 10.53 33.77
CA THR A 428 0.62 11.04 33.46
C THR A 428 0.30 12.33 34.23
N PRO A 429 -0.60 13.19 33.73
CA PRO A 429 -1.10 14.35 34.48
C PRO A 429 -1.65 13.98 35.87
N THR A 430 -2.36 12.86 35.96
CA THR A 430 -2.90 12.33 37.22
C THR A 430 -1.79 11.96 38.21
N GLN A 431 -0.72 11.29 37.76
CA GLN A 431 0.43 10.98 38.62
C GLN A 431 1.12 12.26 39.11
N LEU A 432 1.31 13.25 38.23
CA LEU A 432 1.96 14.52 38.56
C LEU A 432 1.16 15.31 39.62
N LEU A 433 -0.15 15.46 39.43
CA LEU A 433 -1.03 16.17 40.37
C LEU A 433 -1.16 15.42 41.71
N THR A 434 -1.31 14.10 41.66
CA THR A 434 -1.40 13.27 42.87
C THR A 434 -0.11 13.33 43.68
N ALA A 435 1.05 13.27 43.03
CA ALA A 435 2.35 13.42 43.67
C ALA A 435 2.53 14.80 44.34
N ALA A 436 1.96 15.84 43.75
CA ALA A 436 1.92 17.19 44.30
C ALA A 436 0.87 17.39 45.41
N GLY A 437 0.00 16.40 45.67
CA GLY A 437 -1.11 16.52 46.63
C GLY A 437 -2.24 17.45 46.15
N LEU A 438 -2.39 17.61 44.85
CA LEU A 438 -3.39 18.48 44.21
C LEU A 438 -4.53 17.65 43.59
N PRO A 439 -5.76 18.19 43.50
CA PRO A 439 -6.87 17.49 42.87
C PRO A 439 -6.69 17.40 41.35
N VAL A 440 -7.09 16.26 40.79
CA VAL A 440 -7.13 16.04 39.34
C VAL A 440 -8.21 16.94 38.71
N VAL A 441 -9.45 16.85 39.20
CA VAL A 441 -10.58 17.67 38.73
C VAL A 441 -10.54 19.05 39.40
N SER A 442 -10.54 20.11 38.60
CA SER A 442 -10.51 21.49 39.08
C SER A 442 -10.95 22.47 38.00
N THR A 443 -11.77 23.44 38.36
CA THR A 443 -12.18 24.56 37.49
C THR A 443 -11.11 25.65 37.38
N ALA A 444 -10.01 25.54 38.13
CA ALA A 444 -8.89 26.46 38.11
C ALA A 444 -7.58 25.75 37.73
N PRO A 445 -6.62 26.45 37.08
CA PRO A 445 -5.28 25.93 36.84
C PRO A 445 -4.55 25.55 38.14
N ARG A 446 -3.67 24.55 38.07
CA ARG A 446 -2.84 24.07 39.19
C ARG A 446 -1.37 24.23 38.82
N THR A 447 -0.57 24.82 39.69
CA THR A 447 0.88 24.91 39.48
C THR A 447 1.61 23.88 40.33
N VAL A 448 2.44 23.07 39.70
CA VAL A 448 3.28 22.06 40.31
C VAL A 448 4.74 22.49 40.20
N SER A 449 5.49 22.43 41.31
CA SER A 449 6.94 22.60 41.29
C SER A 449 7.60 21.24 41.14
N VAL A 450 8.43 21.11 40.12
CA VAL A 450 9.22 19.91 39.83
C VAL A 450 10.70 20.22 39.99
N ARG A 451 11.46 19.27 40.55
CA ARG A 451 12.91 19.33 40.64
C ARG A 451 13.51 18.16 39.86
N PHE A 452 14.38 18.47 38.91
CA PHE A 452 15.09 17.47 38.12
C PHE A 452 16.57 17.45 38.54
N ASP A 453 17.06 16.28 38.93
CA ASP A 453 18.42 16.06 39.41
C ASP A 453 19.18 15.11 38.48
N VAL A 454 20.45 15.44 38.19
CA VAL A 454 21.43 14.51 37.63
C VAL A 454 22.20 13.91 38.81
N LEU A 455 22.20 12.59 38.90
CA LEU A 455 22.77 11.83 40.00
C LEU A 455 23.99 11.06 39.50
N ASN A 456 25.12 11.22 40.18
CA ASN A 456 26.29 10.37 39.98
C ASN A 456 26.64 9.67 41.31
N HIS A 457 26.75 8.33 41.28
CA HIS A 457 26.87 7.49 42.48
C HIS A 457 25.86 7.84 43.61
N GLY A 458 24.62 8.16 43.22
CA GLY A 458 23.53 8.51 44.15
C GLY A 458 23.59 9.93 44.73
N ARG A 459 24.54 10.78 44.32
CA ARG A 459 24.63 12.19 44.72
C ARG A 459 24.25 13.11 43.57
N SER A 460 23.44 14.13 43.84
CA SER A 460 23.11 15.16 42.85
C SER A 460 24.35 15.98 42.48
N THR A 461 24.72 15.94 41.20
CA THR A 461 25.82 16.73 40.61
C THR A 461 25.31 17.98 39.90
N ALA A 462 24.06 17.96 39.41
CA ALA A 462 23.34 19.12 38.92
C ALA A 462 21.85 19.02 39.28
N SER A 463 21.18 20.16 39.39
CA SER A 463 19.76 20.24 39.70
C SER A 463 19.14 21.48 39.07
N ILE A 464 17.91 21.36 38.61
CA ILE A 464 17.08 22.48 38.15
C ILE A 464 15.67 22.33 38.73
N THR A 465 15.04 23.45 39.08
CA THR A 465 13.66 23.48 39.55
C THR A 465 12.82 24.30 38.58
N GLN A 466 11.67 23.77 38.22
CA GLN A 466 10.73 24.38 37.28
C GLN A 466 9.32 24.34 37.85
N SER A 467 8.51 25.32 37.50
CA SER A 467 7.08 25.32 37.82
C SER A 467 6.31 25.08 36.53
N VAL A 468 5.39 24.13 36.56
CA VAL A 468 4.54 23.75 35.43
C VAL A 468 3.09 23.96 35.84
N THR A 469 2.33 24.67 35.01
CA THR A 469 0.92 24.96 35.25
C THR A 469 0.04 24.05 34.42
N LEU A 470 -0.81 23.27 35.07
CA LEU A 470 -1.79 22.40 34.43
C LEU A 470 -3.14 23.12 34.36
N SER A 471 -3.71 23.25 33.16
CA SER A 471 -4.98 23.96 32.91
C SER A 471 -6.17 23.25 33.57
N ALA A 472 -7.30 23.96 33.73
CA ALA A 472 -8.51 23.41 34.34
C ALA A 472 -9.03 22.17 33.57
N THR A 473 -9.63 21.23 34.29
CA THR A 473 -10.26 20.03 33.72
C THR A 473 -11.43 19.60 34.58
N ASP A 474 -12.48 19.10 33.93
CA ASP A 474 -13.65 18.50 34.59
C ASP A 474 -13.47 17.00 34.88
N GLY A 475 -12.32 16.42 34.48
CA GLY A 475 -12.02 15.01 34.65
C GLY A 475 -12.60 14.10 33.58
N THR A 476 -13.14 14.67 32.49
CA THR A 476 -13.74 13.91 31.40
C THR A 476 -13.01 14.14 30.08
N TYR A 477 -13.04 13.13 29.21
CA TYR A 477 -12.36 13.10 27.92
C TYR A 477 -13.22 12.34 26.88
N MET A 478 -12.94 12.46 25.59
CA MET A 478 -13.81 11.99 24.52
C MET A 478 -13.57 10.53 24.16
N GLU A 479 -12.31 10.12 24.07
CA GLU A 479 -11.89 8.84 23.53
C GLU A 479 -11.62 7.82 24.65
N ALA A 480 -12.03 6.57 24.47
CA ALA A 480 -11.70 5.54 25.45
C ALA A 480 -10.24 5.14 25.29
N GLN A 481 -9.50 5.12 26.39
CA GLN A 481 -8.12 4.66 26.44
C GLN A 481 -8.03 3.17 26.14
N ALA A 482 -6.86 2.74 25.63
CA ALA A 482 -6.62 1.35 25.31
C ALA A 482 -6.80 0.46 26.56
N PRO A 483 -7.51 -0.68 26.47
CA PRO A 483 -7.59 -1.63 27.58
C PRO A 483 -6.20 -2.07 28.04
N THR A 484 -6.01 -2.23 29.34
CA THR A 484 -4.75 -2.80 29.85
C THR A 484 -4.73 -4.29 29.56
N ALA A 485 -3.87 -4.69 28.63
CA ALA A 485 -3.64 -6.07 28.22
C ALA A 485 -2.16 -6.45 28.39
N PRO A 486 -1.82 -7.75 28.54
CA PRO A 486 -0.44 -8.17 28.45
C PRO A 486 0.09 -7.93 27.03
N ALA A 487 1.32 -7.43 26.89
CA ALA A 487 1.96 -7.26 25.58
C ALA A 487 2.12 -8.59 24.82
N THR A 488 2.21 -9.71 25.53
CA THR A 488 2.32 -11.05 24.92
C THR A 488 1.58 -12.09 25.75
N VAL A 489 0.91 -13.01 25.05
CA VAL A 489 0.29 -14.21 25.62
C VAL A 489 0.75 -15.46 24.87
N ALA A 490 0.94 -16.58 25.54
CA ALA A 490 1.26 -17.84 24.86
C ALA A 490 0.03 -18.36 24.07
N ALA A 491 0.26 -18.93 22.89
CA ALA A 491 -0.80 -19.53 22.09
C ALA A 491 -1.60 -20.58 22.90
N GLY A 492 -2.94 -20.53 22.80
CA GLY A 492 -3.83 -21.43 23.53
C GLY A 492 -4.11 -21.04 24.98
N GLN A 493 -3.72 -19.85 25.43
CA GLN A 493 -4.06 -19.31 26.75
C GLN A 493 -5.14 -18.21 26.64
N ASP A 494 -5.95 -18.10 27.69
CA ASP A 494 -6.91 -17.01 27.84
C ASP A 494 -6.18 -15.69 28.16
N VAL A 495 -6.77 -14.57 27.75
CA VAL A 495 -6.25 -13.22 28.03
C VAL A 495 -7.22 -12.51 28.96
N THR A 496 -6.73 -12.00 30.09
CA THR A 496 -7.52 -11.12 30.94
C THR A 496 -7.11 -9.68 30.67
N VAL A 497 -8.09 -8.83 30.38
CA VAL A 497 -7.90 -7.40 30.14
C VAL A 497 -8.70 -6.59 31.13
N HIS A 498 -8.13 -5.46 31.53
CA HIS A 498 -8.82 -4.46 32.35
C HIS A 498 -9.24 -3.28 31.48
N TYR A 499 -10.48 -2.83 31.62
CA TYR A 499 -10.98 -1.64 30.94
C TYR A 499 -11.41 -0.58 31.95
N ASP A 500 -11.25 0.70 31.59
CA ASP A 500 -11.76 1.83 32.36
C ASP A 500 -12.33 2.91 31.42
N LEU A 501 -13.64 3.05 31.49
CA LEU A 501 -14.46 4.06 30.80
C LEU A 501 -14.87 5.19 31.75
N THR A 502 -14.29 5.25 32.96
CA THR A 502 -14.56 6.32 33.91
C THR A 502 -14.00 7.64 33.36
N GLY A 503 -14.88 8.63 33.20
CA GLY A 503 -14.54 9.92 32.61
C GLY A 503 -14.69 9.99 31.10
N VAL A 504 -14.91 8.85 30.42
CA VAL A 504 -15.15 8.83 28.97
C VAL A 504 -16.54 9.38 28.67
N ARG A 505 -16.61 10.37 27.77
CA ARG A 505 -17.85 11.00 27.33
C ARG A 505 -18.57 10.13 26.30
N ASN A 506 -19.88 10.33 26.15
CA ASN A 506 -20.70 9.75 25.07
C ASN A 506 -20.73 8.21 24.97
N VAL A 507 -20.33 7.47 25.99
CA VAL A 507 -20.38 6.00 26.01
C VAL A 507 -21.82 5.49 25.92
N LYS A 508 -22.12 4.61 24.95
CA LYS A 508 -23.44 3.98 24.79
C LYS A 508 -23.29 2.53 24.32
N LYS A 509 -23.86 1.59 25.09
CA LYS A 509 -23.74 0.14 24.82
C LYS A 509 -22.29 -0.30 24.52
N PRO A 510 -21.32 0.02 25.40
CA PRO A 510 -19.93 -0.27 25.12
C PRO A 510 -19.69 -1.78 24.99
N THR A 511 -18.85 -2.17 24.05
CA THR A 511 -18.41 -3.56 23.86
C THR A 511 -16.89 -3.64 23.77
N LEU A 512 -16.30 -4.68 24.33
CA LEU A 512 -14.92 -5.06 24.05
C LEU A 512 -14.89 -5.85 22.74
N ALA A 513 -13.96 -5.55 21.85
CA ALA A 513 -13.75 -6.24 20.60
C ALA A 513 -12.31 -6.74 20.47
N VAL A 514 -12.14 -7.84 19.74
CA VAL A 514 -10.84 -8.39 19.34
C VAL A 514 -10.80 -8.47 17.82
N SER A 515 -9.74 -7.93 17.23
CA SER A 515 -9.56 -7.91 15.78
C SER A 515 -9.23 -9.28 15.20
N THR A 516 -9.27 -9.43 13.88
CA THR A 516 -8.53 -10.49 13.19
C THR A 516 -7.02 -10.30 13.33
N VAL A 517 -6.26 -11.37 13.07
CA VAL A 517 -4.80 -11.33 13.11
C VAL A 517 -4.26 -10.36 12.06
N GLY A 518 -3.20 -9.62 12.38
CA GLY A 518 -2.53 -8.71 11.45
C GLY A 518 -3.19 -7.34 11.26
N HIS A 519 -4.45 -7.18 11.67
CA HIS A 519 -5.25 -5.95 11.51
C HIS A 519 -5.67 -5.39 12.87
N TRP A 520 -4.68 -4.98 13.67
CA TRP A 520 -4.86 -4.74 15.11
C TRP A 520 -5.56 -3.43 15.47
N SER A 521 -5.64 -2.46 14.56
CA SER A 521 -6.33 -1.19 14.79
C SER A 521 -7.28 -0.89 13.63
N PRO A 522 -8.53 -0.47 13.90
CA PRO A 522 -9.45 0.01 12.88
C PRO A 522 -8.95 1.25 12.13
N LEU A 523 -8.15 2.12 12.76
CA LEU A 523 -7.50 3.24 12.06
C LEU A 523 -6.43 2.75 11.07
N LEU A 524 -5.59 1.82 11.51
CA LEU A 524 -4.36 1.42 10.80
C LEU A 524 -4.57 0.24 9.86
N ALA A 525 -5.83 -0.11 9.58
CA ALA A 525 -6.22 -1.14 8.64
C ALA A 525 -7.36 -0.61 7.76
N PRO A 526 -7.15 -0.45 6.44
CA PRO A 526 -8.21 -0.07 5.50
C PRO A 526 -9.46 -0.95 5.58
N LEU A 527 -9.29 -2.21 5.99
CA LEU A 527 -10.36 -3.13 6.35
C LEU A 527 -10.09 -3.75 7.71
N TYR A 528 -11.06 -3.61 8.62
CA TYR A 528 -10.96 -4.08 10.00
C TYR A 528 -12.15 -4.98 10.34
N ASN A 529 -11.83 -6.15 10.88
CA ASN A 529 -12.83 -7.15 11.25
C ASN A 529 -12.78 -7.46 12.74
N ASN A 530 -13.95 -7.42 13.38
CA ASN A 530 -14.14 -7.86 14.76
C ASN A 530 -14.30 -9.38 14.81
N ALA A 531 -13.21 -10.11 15.07
CA ALA A 531 -13.22 -11.56 15.22
C ALA A 531 -14.07 -12.03 16.43
N TRP A 532 -14.15 -11.20 17.47
CA TRP A 532 -14.94 -11.48 18.66
C TRP A 532 -15.36 -10.19 19.37
N THR A 533 -16.56 -10.18 19.98
CA THR A 533 -17.03 -9.08 20.81
C THR A 533 -17.75 -9.56 22.07
N THR A 534 -17.72 -8.73 23.12
CA THR A 534 -18.56 -8.92 24.31
C THR A 534 -19.06 -7.58 24.87
N PRO A 535 -20.32 -7.47 25.32
CA PRO A 535 -20.82 -6.28 26.01
C PRO A 535 -20.09 -5.98 27.32
N LEU A 536 -19.86 -4.69 27.60
CA LEU A 536 -19.33 -4.19 28.87
C LEU A 536 -20.49 -3.70 29.76
N THR A 537 -20.59 -4.24 30.97
CA THR A 537 -21.75 -3.99 31.86
C THR A 537 -21.53 -2.89 32.89
N GLY A 538 -20.31 -2.38 33.04
CA GLY A 538 -19.95 -1.30 33.94
C GLY A 538 -18.95 -0.35 33.29
N THR A 539 -18.62 0.75 33.97
CA THR A 539 -17.61 1.71 33.48
C THR A 539 -16.18 1.27 33.76
N SER A 540 -15.95 0.21 34.52
CA SER A 540 -14.64 -0.41 34.69
C SER A 540 -14.80 -1.87 35.10
N GLY A 541 -13.86 -2.72 34.73
CA GLY A 541 -13.86 -4.13 35.11
C GLY A 541 -12.84 -4.95 34.35
N ASP A 542 -12.81 -6.24 34.64
CA ASP A 542 -11.97 -7.21 33.95
C ASP A 542 -12.83 -8.08 33.02
N VAL A 543 -12.29 -8.40 31.84
CA VAL A 543 -12.88 -9.33 30.89
C VAL A 543 -11.85 -10.40 30.55
N THR A 544 -12.28 -11.67 30.55
CA THR A 544 -11.46 -12.79 30.08
C THR A 544 -11.86 -13.16 28.65
N ILE A 545 -10.94 -12.94 27.73
CA ILE A 545 -11.04 -13.35 26.33
C ILE A 545 -10.58 -14.81 26.24
N PRO A 546 -11.43 -15.73 25.74
CA PRO A 546 -11.08 -17.14 25.68
C PRO A 546 -10.05 -17.40 24.58
N ALA A 547 -9.15 -18.36 24.82
CA ALA A 547 -8.08 -18.75 23.89
C ALA A 547 -8.59 -19.10 22.47
N SER A 548 -9.84 -19.55 22.35
CA SER A 548 -10.46 -19.89 21.06
C SER A 548 -10.65 -18.70 20.13
N VAL A 549 -10.64 -17.47 20.64
CA VAL A 549 -10.67 -16.24 19.81
C VAL A 549 -9.41 -16.12 18.95
N PHE A 550 -8.28 -16.65 19.43
CA PHE A 550 -6.99 -16.60 18.74
C PHE A 550 -6.70 -17.85 17.90
N ALA A 551 -7.77 -18.53 17.42
CA ALA A 551 -7.65 -19.79 16.69
C ALA A 551 -6.92 -19.66 15.33
N SER A 552 -6.87 -18.44 14.75
CA SER A 552 -6.14 -18.12 13.52
C SER A 552 -4.61 -18.21 13.68
N GLY A 553 -4.11 -18.41 14.91
CA GLY A 553 -2.71 -18.70 15.20
C GLY A 553 -1.95 -17.52 15.80
N GLY A 554 -0.62 -17.67 15.91
CA GLY A 554 0.24 -16.63 16.44
C GLY A 554 0.34 -15.42 15.52
N GLY A 555 0.43 -14.22 16.10
CA GLY A 555 0.47 -12.95 15.37
C GLY A 555 0.14 -11.77 16.29
N ILE A 556 -0.08 -10.59 15.70
CA ILE A 556 -0.54 -9.40 16.41
C ILE A 556 -2.06 -9.29 16.26
N TYR A 557 -2.74 -9.02 17.38
CA TYR A 557 -4.18 -8.78 17.46
C TYR A 557 -4.41 -7.44 18.18
N GLY A 558 -5.55 -6.82 17.89
CA GLY A 558 -6.05 -5.64 18.58
C GLY A 558 -7.07 -5.99 19.64
N ILE A 559 -7.01 -5.33 20.79
CA ILE A 559 -8.07 -5.35 21.79
C ILE A 559 -8.58 -3.92 21.96
N THR A 560 -9.83 -3.69 21.57
CA THR A 560 -10.39 -2.34 21.40
C THR A 560 -11.70 -2.23 22.18
N ILE A 561 -12.03 -1.02 22.64
CA ILE A 561 -13.37 -0.71 23.14
C ILE A 561 -14.16 -0.01 22.04
N ILE A 562 -15.28 -0.61 21.64
CA ILE A 562 -16.32 0.13 20.92
C ILE A 562 -17.10 0.91 21.97
N GLN A 563 -16.90 2.23 22.00
CA GLN A 563 -17.49 3.16 22.97
C GLN A 563 -18.99 3.37 22.72
N ASP A 564 -19.38 3.47 21.45
CA ASP A 564 -20.76 3.65 21.02
C ASP A 564 -21.09 2.72 19.84
N ASP A 565 -21.79 1.63 20.14
CA ASP A 565 -22.30 0.67 19.14
C ASP A 565 -23.80 0.90 18.84
N SER A 566 -24.31 2.12 19.08
CA SER A 566 -25.70 2.45 18.72
C SER A 566 -25.92 2.49 17.21
N ASN A 567 -24.86 2.73 16.44
CA ASN A 567 -24.81 2.54 15.01
C ASN A 567 -23.68 1.55 14.65
N PRO A 568 -23.97 0.25 14.54
CA PRO A 568 -22.98 -0.78 14.19
C PRO A 568 -22.30 -0.58 12.83
N GLN A 569 -22.77 0.36 12.01
CA GLN A 569 -22.18 0.74 10.72
C GLN A 569 -21.02 1.73 10.87
N TYR A 570 -21.09 2.57 11.90
CA TYR A 570 -20.07 3.54 12.27
C TYR A 570 -19.87 3.47 13.79
N PRO A 571 -19.43 2.31 14.30
CA PRO A 571 -19.13 2.19 15.71
C PRO A 571 -18.05 3.21 16.07
N LEU A 572 -18.24 3.89 17.19
CA LEU A 572 -17.20 4.76 17.73
C LEU A 572 -16.21 3.88 18.47
N TYR A 573 -15.05 3.64 17.87
CA TYR A 573 -13.92 2.98 18.51
C TYR A 573 -13.16 3.96 19.40
N GLY A 574 -12.63 3.45 20.52
CA GLY A 574 -11.52 4.10 21.24
C GLY A 574 -10.18 3.49 20.83
N GLU A 575 -9.14 3.81 21.58
CA GLU A 575 -7.79 3.29 21.37
C GLU A 575 -7.72 1.76 21.46
N SER A 576 -6.78 1.19 20.69
CA SER A 576 -6.58 -0.25 20.57
C SER A 576 -5.28 -0.70 21.25
N ALA A 577 -5.34 -1.71 22.11
CA ALA A 577 -4.14 -2.32 22.69
C ALA A 577 -3.61 -3.44 21.78
N PRO A 578 -2.39 -3.35 21.23
CA PRO A 578 -1.78 -4.43 20.47
C PRO A 578 -1.28 -5.53 21.42
N ILE A 579 -1.72 -6.77 21.16
CA ILE A 579 -1.27 -7.98 21.86
C ILE A 579 -0.62 -8.93 20.87
N ARG A 580 0.53 -9.48 21.24
CA ARG A 580 1.11 -10.63 20.53
C ARG A 580 0.61 -11.94 21.11
N VAL A 581 -0.02 -12.76 20.27
CA VAL A 581 -0.21 -14.18 20.55
C VAL A 581 1.05 -14.92 20.13
N ALA A 582 1.91 -15.22 21.11
CA ALA A 582 3.18 -15.91 20.90
C ALA A 582 2.96 -17.42 20.72
N GLY A 583 2.98 -17.86 19.46
CA GLY A 583 3.20 -19.27 19.13
C GLY A 583 4.69 -19.63 19.20
N PHE A 584 5.54 -18.86 18.52
CA PHE A 584 6.99 -19.00 18.48
C PHE A 584 7.68 -17.63 18.34
N THR A 585 9.00 -17.61 18.50
CA THR A 585 9.88 -16.45 18.30
C THR A 585 10.58 -16.50 16.93
N ALA A 586 11.16 -15.39 16.49
CA ALA A 586 11.76 -15.27 15.16
C ALA A 586 12.95 -16.23 14.90
N ASP A 587 13.62 -16.74 15.94
CA ASP A 587 14.66 -17.77 15.82
C ASP A 587 14.12 -19.14 15.39
N ARG A 588 12.78 -19.33 15.42
CA ARG A 588 12.09 -20.49 14.87
C ARG A 588 11.35 -20.17 13.58
N ARG A 589 11.83 -19.19 12.82
CA ARG A 589 11.37 -18.88 11.48
C ARG A 589 12.38 -19.43 10.47
N ALA A 590 11.89 -20.16 9.48
CA ALA A 590 12.73 -20.59 8.36
C ALA A 590 12.96 -19.43 7.38
N ASP A 591 14.02 -19.53 6.56
CA ASP A 591 14.22 -18.63 5.43
C ASP A 591 13.08 -18.78 4.41
N ALA A 592 12.83 -17.73 3.62
CA ALA A 592 11.86 -17.79 2.54
C ALA A 592 12.23 -18.90 1.53
N PRO A 593 11.25 -19.64 0.99
CA PRO A 593 11.54 -20.55 -0.11
C PRO A 593 12.04 -19.75 -1.31
N THR A 594 12.93 -20.34 -2.11
CA THR A 594 13.34 -19.75 -3.39
C THR A 594 12.64 -20.45 -4.54
N LEU A 595 12.32 -19.70 -5.58
CA LEU A 595 11.52 -20.11 -6.72
C LEU A 595 12.37 -20.09 -7.99
N ALA A 596 12.04 -20.95 -8.94
CA ALA A 596 12.62 -20.92 -10.28
C ALA A 596 11.58 -21.35 -11.32
N ALA A 597 11.57 -20.68 -12.47
CA ALA A 597 10.75 -21.09 -13.60
C ALA A 597 11.29 -22.38 -14.26
N GLY A 598 10.38 -23.16 -14.84
CA GLY A 598 10.69 -24.33 -15.67
C GLY A 598 10.89 -25.65 -14.91
N SER A 599 10.84 -26.76 -15.67
CA SER A 599 11.12 -28.11 -15.18
C SER A 599 12.51 -28.54 -15.64
N THR A 600 13.45 -28.81 -14.73
CA THR A 600 14.71 -29.46 -15.13
C THR A 600 14.47 -30.96 -15.32
N ARG A 601 13.72 -31.35 -16.36
CA ARG A 601 13.86 -32.69 -16.91
C ARG A 601 14.95 -32.66 -17.95
N ARG A 602 16.09 -33.24 -17.58
CA ARG A 602 17.13 -33.68 -18.49
C ARG A 602 16.52 -34.72 -19.44
N GLY A 603 15.90 -34.29 -20.55
CA GLY A 603 15.32 -35.25 -21.49
C GLY A 603 14.38 -34.79 -22.61
N ASP A 604 13.90 -33.54 -22.68
CA ASP A 604 12.91 -33.19 -23.73
C ASP A 604 13.51 -32.17 -24.72
N SER A 605 13.78 -32.67 -25.93
CA SER A 605 14.24 -31.89 -27.07
C SER A 605 13.05 -31.56 -27.95
N ALA A 606 12.68 -30.28 -28.09
CA ALA A 606 12.09 -29.71 -29.31
C ALA A 606 11.76 -28.21 -29.13
N GLY A 607 12.61 -27.36 -29.70
CA GLY A 607 12.19 -26.24 -30.55
C GLY A 607 11.55 -25.01 -29.92
N SER A 608 12.36 -24.13 -29.34
CA SER A 608 12.21 -22.67 -29.54
C SER A 608 13.60 -22.04 -29.59
N GLU A 609 14.00 -21.58 -30.77
CA GLU A 609 15.27 -20.93 -31.04
C GLU A 609 15.20 -19.48 -30.52
N ASP A 610 15.50 -19.23 -29.24
CA ASP A 610 15.96 -17.91 -28.78
C ASP A 610 16.65 -17.88 -27.39
N SER A 611 17.17 -19.02 -26.92
CA SER A 611 18.10 -19.07 -25.78
C SER A 611 19.14 -20.15 -25.99
N ALA A 612 20.09 -19.88 -26.89
CA ALA A 612 21.23 -20.74 -27.15
C ALA A 612 22.42 -20.37 -26.24
N ASP A 613 22.21 -20.26 -24.93
CA ASP A 613 23.27 -20.43 -23.93
C ASP A 613 22.69 -20.69 -22.53
N SER A 614 22.41 -21.94 -22.16
CA SER A 614 22.40 -22.32 -20.74
C SER A 614 22.60 -23.82 -20.55
N SER A 615 23.85 -24.18 -20.31
CA SER A 615 24.19 -25.31 -19.43
C SER A 615 23.97 -24.96 -17.94
N GLU A 616 23.24 -23.88 -17.66
CA GLU A 616 23.07 -23.31 -16.34
C GLU A 616 21.95 -24.03 -15.58
N SER A 617 22.22 -24.30 -14.30
CA SER A 617 21.19 -24.73 -13.38
C SER A 617 20.13 -23.63 -13.26
N PRO A 618 18.84 -23.95 -13.04
CA PRO A 618 17.80 -22.95 -12.89
C PRO A 618 18.20 -21.95 -11.80
N SER A 619 18.15 -20.66 -12.14
CA SER A 619 18.40 -19.59 -11.18
C SER A 619 17.24 -19.57 -10.19
N PHE A 620 17.56 -19.69 -8.91
CA PHE A 620 16.59 -19.66 -7.83
C PHE A 620 16.64 -18.28 -7.16
N GLY A 621 15.51 -17.57 -7.16
CA GLY A 621 15.36 -16.26 -6.53
C GLY A 621 14.13 -16.21 -5.61
N HIS A 622 13.78 -15.03 -5.13
CA HIS A 622 12.56 -14.77 -4.39
C HIS A 622 11.39 -14.30 -5.28
N GLN A 623 11.64 -14.12 -6.57
CA GLN A 623 10.61 -13.96 -7.59
C GLN A 623 10.76 -15.02 -8.69
N ALA A 624 9.65 -15.56 -9.16
CA ALA A 624 9.59 -16.38 -10.36
C ALA A 624 8.33 -16.09 -11.15
N GLU A 625 8.46 -16.14 -12.46
CA GLU A 625 7.38 -15.93 -13.42
C GLU A 625 7.19 -17.23 -14.22
N VAL A 626 5.94 -17.62 -14.39
CA VAL A 626 5.54 -18.72 -15.27
C VAL A 626 4.38 -18.26 -16.14
N SER A 627 4.26 -18.84 -17.32
CA SER A 627 3.15 -18.54 -18.23
C SER A 627 2.21 -19.73 -18.36
N ARG A 628 1.07 -19.50 -18.99
CA ARG A 628 0.13 -20.56 -19.40
C ARG A 628 0.79 -21.70 -20.17
N THR A 629 1.75 -21.41 -21.06
CA THR A 629 2.47 -22.43 -21.85
C THR A 629 3.66 -23.05 -21.13
N ALA A 630 4.19 -22.38 -20.12
CA ALA A 630 5.34 -22.81 -19.32
C ALA A 630 5.01 -22.79 -17.81
N SER A 631 3.89 -23.39 -17.41
CA SER A 631 3.32 -23.30 -16.05
C SER A 631 4.12 -23.99 -14.95
N SER A 632 5.19 -24.69 -15.30
CA SER A 632 6.00 -25.42 -14.32
C SER A 632 6.96 -24.50 -13.60
N PHE A 633 7.01 -24.61 -12.27
CA PHE A 633 7.99 -23.92 -11.43
C PHE A 633 8.56 -24.88 -10.38
N ARG A 634 9.66 -24.45 -9.74
CA ARG A 634 10.31 -25.18 -8.66
C ARG A 634 10.31 -24.37 -7.39
N VAL A 635 10.06 -25.02 -6.27
CA VAL A 635 10.17 -24.44 -4.93
C VAL A 635 11.30 -25.14 -4.20
N ARG A 636 12.33 -24.39 -3.81
CA ARG A 636 13.45 -24.85 -2.97
C ARG A 636 13.27 -24.30 -1.56
N TYR A 637 13.28 -25.18 -0.58
CA TYR A 637 12.95 -24.85 0.81
C TYR A 637 13.85 -25.60 1.79
N SER A 638 13.99 -25.05 3.00
CA SER A 638 14.60 -25.73 4.14
C SER A 638 14.02 -25.22 5.45
N VAL A 639 13.57 -26.14 6.30
CA VAL A 639 13.18 -25.87 7.69
C VAL A 639 14.09 -26.60 8.68
N ASP A 640 15.24 -27.10 8.22
CA ASP A 640 16.17 -27.90 9.03
C ASP A 640 16.77 -27.12 10.21
N SER A 641 16.83 -25.79 10.09
CA SER A 641 17.28 -24.89 11.15
C SER A 641 16.27 -24.72 12.28
N VAL A 642 15.00 -25.10 12.08
CA VAL A 642 13.91 -24.88 13.04
C VAL A 642 13.84 -26.05 14.04
N PRO A 643 14.09 -25.81 15.34
CA PRO A 643 14.07 -26.88 16.34
C PRO A 643 12.71 -27.58 16.43
N GLY A 644 12.71 -28.91 16.24
CA GLY A 644 11.51 -29.75 16.31
C GLY A 644 10.76 -29.89 14.99
N ALA A 645 11.18 -29.20 13.93
CA ALA A 645 10.63 -29.42 12.59
C ALA A 645 11.04 -30.80 12.06
N SER A 646 10.08 -31.51 11.49
CA SER A 646 10.25 -32.82 10.83
C SER A 646 9.74 -32.82 9.38
N GLY A 647 9.19 -31.69 8.94
CA GLY A 647 8.69 -31.46 7.61
C GLY A 647 8.27 -30.01 7.43
N ALA A 648 7.85 -29.66 6.22
CA ALA A 648 7.31 -28.35 5.89
C ALA A 648 5.94 -28.46 5.22
N MET A 649 5.08 -27.46 5.43
CA MET A 649 3.90 -27.19 4.61
C MET A 649 4.25 -26.10 3.61
N LEU A 650 3.94 -26.32 2.33
CA LEU A 650 3.87 -25.27 1.32
C LEU A 650 2.54 -24.54 1.48
N GLU A 651 2.60 -23.23 1.47
CA GLU A 651 1.43 -22.37 1.48
C GLU A 651 1.52 -21.33 0.36
N ILE A 652 0.45 -21.21 -0.44
CA ILE A 652 0.29 -20.21 -1.49
C ILE A 652 -0.95 -19.38 -1.16
N SER A 653 -0.78 -18.06 -1.11
CA SER A 653 -1.80 -17.09 -0.68
C SER A 653 -2.98 -16.98 -1.66
N ALA A 654 -3.96 -16.13 -1.35
CA ALA A 654 -4.97 -15.72 -2.32
C ALA A 654 -4.33 -14.96 -3.50
N GLY A 655 -4.96 -14.98 -4.67
CA GLY A 655 -4.45 -14.26 -5.84
C GLY A 655 -4.48 -12.74 -5.63
N ALA A 656 -3.57 -12.04 -6.32
CA ALA A 656 -3.45 -10.59 -6.32
C ALA A 656 -3.27 -10.06 -7.76
N PRO A 657 -3.45 -8.76 -8.03
CA PRO A 657 -3.84 -7.69 -7.11
C PRO A 657 -5.26 -7.82 -6.55
N THR A 658 -5.45 -7.32 -5.34
CA THR A 658 -6.77 -7.17 -4.70
C THR A 658 -7.45 -5.88 -5.15
N LEU A 659 -8.72 -5.68 -4.78
CA LEU A 659 -9.44 -4.42 -5.03
C LEU A 659 -8.80 -3.18 -4.38
N TRP A 660 -7.89 -3.39 -3.43
CA TRP A 660 -7.13 -2.35 -2.73
C TRP A 660 -5.68 -2.28 -3.20
N ASN A 661 -5.38 -2.83 -4.38
CA ASN A 661 -4.06 -2.85 -4.99
C ASN A 661 -2.98 -3.54 -4.14
N SER A 662 -3.39 -4.38 -3.16
CA SER A 662 -2.43 -5.19 -2.39
C SER A 662 -1.95 -6.36 -3.22
N LEU A 663 -0.63 -6.56 -3.24
CA LEU A 663 0.07 -7.68 -3.88
C LEU A 663 0.57 -8.73 -2.86
N ASN A 664 0.47 -8.44 -1.56
CA ASN A 664 0.76 -9.37 -0.48
C ASN A 664 -0.52 -9.71 0.28
N THR A 665 -1.04 -10.92 0.03
CA THR A 665 -2.37 -11.36 0.49
C THR A 665 -2.31 -12.30 1.68
N PHE A 666 -1.16 -12.41 2.37
CA PHE A 666 -1.12 -13.10 3.66
C PHE A 666 -1.67 -12.20 4.77
N THR A 667 -2.70 -12.68 5.47
CA THR A 667 -3.34 -11.98 6.59
C THR A 667 -2.63 -12.20 7.92
N ALA A 668 -1.82 -13.26 8.00
CA ALA A 668 -0.94 -13.54 9.12
C ALA A 668 0.51 -13.71 8.64
N GLN A 669 1.22 -12.61 8.36
CA GLN A 669 2.56 -12.61 7.72
C GLN A 669 3.55 -13.63 8.34
N ASN A 670 3.58 -13.75 9.67
CA ASN A 670 4.46 -14.68 10.41
C ASN A 670 3.64 -15.69 11.24
N GLY A 671 2.50 -16.12 10.70
CA GLY A 671 1.52 -16.99 11.36
C GLY A 671 2.07 -18.35 11.77
N THR A 672 1.34 -19.06 12.63
CA THR A 672 1.66 -20.42 13.07
C THR A 672 0.58 -21.44 12.68
N ALA A 673 -0.26 -21.07 11.74
CA ALA A 673 -1.36 -21.87 11.20
C ALA A 673 -1.53 -21.54 9.71
N ARG A 674 -2.44 -22.25 9.04
CA ARG A 674 -2.86 -21.89 7.69
C ARG A 674 -3.48 -20.48 7.72
N ASP A 675 -3.15 -19.67 6.72
CA ASP A 675 -3.77 -18.36 6.49
C ASP A 675 -5.22 -18.55 6.05
N ALA A 676 -6.13 -18.47 7.01
CA ALA A 676 -7.57 -18.63 6.85
C ALA A 676 -8.25 -18.12 8.13
N ASP A 677 -8.28 -16.79 8.30
CA ASP A 677 -8.81 -16.16 9.51
C ASP A 677 -10.35 -16.21 9.61
N GLY A 678 -11.01 -16.57 8.50
CA GLY A 678 -12.47 -16.70 8.39
C GLY A 678 -13.19 -15.45 7.89
N PHE A 679 -12.46 -14.36 7.62
CA PHE A 679 -12.97 -13.10 7.11
C PHE A 679 -12.41 -12.82 5.72
N ASP A 680 -11.10 -12.94 5.58
CA ASP A 680 -10.38 -12.67 4.35
C ASP A 680 -10.24 -13.95 3.52
N ALA A 681 -10.14 -13.80 2.19
CA ALA A 681 -9.83 -14.91 1.30
C ALA A 681 -8.46 -15.50 1.68
N GLY A 682 -8.47 -16.72 2.22
CA GLY A 682 -7.27 -17.40 2.72
C GLY A 682 -6.43 -18.06 1.63
N SER A 683 -5.38 -18.75 2.05
CA SER A 683 -4.45 -19.46 1.17
C SER A 683 -5.15 -20.51 0.30
N VAL A 684 -4.90 -20.46 -1.01
CA VAL A 684 -5.50 -21.37 -2.01
C VAL A 684 -4.81 -22.73 -2.04
N ILE A 685 -3.51 -22.80 -1.73
CA ILE A 685 -2.77 -24.06 -1.56
C ILE A 685 -2.22 -24.17 -0.14
N TYR A 686 -2.42 -25.33 0.48
CA TYR A 686 -1.82 -25.69 1.77
C TYR A 686 -1.51 -27.19 1.78
N GLN A 687 -0.27 -27.57 1.43
CA GLN A 687 0.09 -28.98 1.23
C GLN A 687 1.43 -29.36 1.85
N ARG A 688 1.53 -30.61 2.34
CA ARG A 688 2.77 -31.12 2.95
C ARG A 688 3.84 -31.39 1.89
N LEU A 689 5.05 -30.92 2.14
CA LEU A 689 6.20 -31.17 1.30
C LEU A 689 6.90 -32.51 1.65
N PRO A 690 7.65 -33.14 0.72
CA PRO A 690 8.22 -34.47 0.91
C PRO A 690 9.26 -34.64 2.03
N GLY A 691 9.73 -33.56 2.65
CA GLY A 691 10.73 -33.58 3.72
C GLY A 691 10.81 -32.26 4.49
N SER A 692 11.85 -32.11 5.30
CA SER A 692 12.20 -30.85 5.99
C SER A 692 13.00 -29.89 5.11
N SER A 693 13.66 -30.38 4.06
CA SER A 693 14.32 -29.57 3.06
C SER A 693 14.35 -30.26 1.70
N GLY A 694 14.55 -29.48 0.64
CA GLY A 694 14.69 -29.99 -0.72
C GLY A 694 14.16 -29.04 -1.79
N ALA A 695 13.96 -29.57 -2.98
CA ALA A 695 13.29 -28.86 -4.07
C ALA A 695 12.18 -29.73 -4.66
N VAL A 696 11.02 -29.13 -4.90
CA VAL A 696 9.87 -29.76 -5.55
C VAL A 696 9.54 -29.04 -6.85
N THR A 697 9.08 -29.78 -7.85
CA THR A 697 8.56 -29.22 -9.09
C THR A 697 7.04 -29.26 -9.03
N LEU A 698 6.42 -28.12 -9.30
CA LEU A 698 4.98 -27.91 -9.30
C LEU A 698 4.59 -27.34 -10.66
N ASP A 699 3.28 -27.25 -10.88
CA ASP A 699 2.66 -26.74 -12.10
C ASP A 699 1.49 -25.85 -11.66
N ALA A 700 1.57 -24.56 -11.95
CA ALA A 700 0.65 -23.54 -11.46
C ALA A 700 -0.80 -23.85 -11.88
N LEU A 701 -1.01 -24.22 -13.14
CA LEU A 701 -2.34 -24.54 -13.67
C LEU A 701 -2.88 -25.84 -13.09
N LYS A 702 -2.04 -26.87 -12.88
CA LYS A 702 -2.47 -28.11 -12.21
C LYS A 702 -2.81 -27.91 -10.73
N LEU A 703 -2.24 -26.90 -10.09
CA LEU A 703 -2.62 -26.49 -8.74
C LEU A 703 -3.91 -25.67 -8.73
N GLY A 704 -4.44 -25.25 -9.90
CA GLY A 704 -5.64 -24.43 -10.00
C GLY A 704 -5.38 -22.96 -9.66
N LEU A 705 -4.14 -22.48 -9.80
CA LEU A 705 -3.83 -21.06 -9.69
C LEU A 705 -4.39 -20.34 -10.92
N ALA A 706 -5.10 -19.23 -10.71
CA ALA A 706 -5.55 -18.36 -11.78
C ALA A 706 -4.35 -17.73 -12.51
N THR A 707 -4.53 -17.47 -13.80
CA THR A 707 -3.60 -16.71 -14.64
C THR A 707 -3.82 -15.20 -14.48
N ALA A 708 -2.99 -14.38 -15.13
CA ALA A 708 -2.95 -12.93 -14.97
C ALA A 708 -2.94 -12.50 -13.48
N SER A 709 -2.27 -13.29 -12.63
CA SER A 709 -2.35 -13.18 -11.18
C SER A 709 -0.99 -13.38 -10.53
N GLN A 710 -0.80 -12.70 -9.40
CA GLN A 710 0.35 -12.87 -8.52
C GLN A 710 -0.04 -13.64 -7.26
N PHE A 711 0.86 -14.48 -6.76
CA PHE A 711 0.69 -15.21 -5.51
C PHE A 711 1.93 -15.12 -4.64
N ASN A 712 1.74 -15.07 -3.33
CA ASN A 712 2.84 -15.18 -2.36
C ASN A 712 3.00 -16.64 -1.93
N VAL A 713 4.25 -17.09 -1.85
CA VAL A 713 4.64 -18.46 -1.55
C VAL A 713 5.50 -18.48 -0.30
N ARG A 714 5.13 -19.27 0.70
CA ARG A 714 5.91 -19.46 1.93
C ARG A 714 5.91 -20.91 2.40
N VAL A 715 6.70 -21.20 3.42
CA VAL A 715 6.68 -22.51 4.09
C VAL A 715 6.44 -22.38 5.58
N LEU A 716 5.64 -23.30 6.13
CA LEU A 716 5.42 -23.44 7.57
C LEU A 716 6.15 -24.70 8.09
N PRO A 717 7.12 -24.57 9.02
CA PRO A 717 7.75 -25.73 9.66
C PRO A 717 6.74 -26.53 10.49
N ILE A 718 6.71 -27.85 10.32
CA ILE A 718 5.79 -28.74 11.06
C ILE A 718 6.52 -29.86 11.81
N GLY A 719 6.01 -30.17 13.00
CA GLY A 719 6.44 -31.29 13.83
C GLY A 719 5.92 -32.63 13.32
N SER A 720 6.34 -33.72 13.99
CA SER A 720 5.94 -35.08 13.63
C SER A 720 4.45 -35.36 13.82
N ASP A 721 3.78 -34.55 14.64
CA ASP A 721 2.34 -34.54 14.88
C ASP A 721 1.56 -33.71 13.84
N GLY A 722 2.25 -33.10 12.88
CA GLY A 722 1.66 -32.25 11.83
C GLY A 722 1.29 -30.84 12.30
N LYS A 723 1.60 -30.47 13.55
CA LYS A 723 1.39 -29.11 14.06
C LYS A 723 2.57 -28.22 13.73
N ALA A 724 2.40 -26.90 13.78
CA ALA A 724 3.48 -25.95 13.60
C ALA A 724 4.61 -26.19 14.63
N ALA A 725 5.85 -26.21 14.16
CA ALA A 725 7.06 -26.26 14.98
C ALA A 725 7.79 -24.90 15.04
N GLY A 726 7.34 -23.94 14.23
CA GLY A 726 7.90 -22.60 14.09
C GLY A 726 6.89 -21.64 13.47
N GLN A 727 7.34 -20.42 13.19
CA GLN A 727 6.58 -19.43 12.43
C GLN A 727 6.67 -19.74 10.93
N ALA A 728 5.68 -19.30 10.16
CA ALA A 728 5.77 -19.26 8.70
C ALA A 728 7.00 -18.46 8.27
N SER A 729 7.70 -18.92 7.24
CA SER A 729 8.81 -18.19 6.63
C SER A 729 8.33 -16.85 6.05
N PRO A 730 9.24 -15.91 5.77
CA PRO A 730 8.92 -14.84 4.83
C PRO A 730 8.48 -15.43 3.48
N SER A 731 7.81 -14.59 2.69
CA SER A 731 7.20 -14.93 1.42
C SER A 731 8.09 -14.55 0.23
N SER A 732 8.04 -15.40 -0.79
CA SER A 732 8.48 -15.14 -2.16
C SER A 732 7.28 -14.98 -3.08
N THR A 733 7.49 -14.53 -4.31
CA THR A 733 6.41 -14.21 -5.24
C THR A 733 6.47 -15.08 -6.49
N LEU A 734 5.31 -15.65 -6.83
CA LEU A 734 5.06 -16.37 -8.07
C LEU A 734 4.07 -15.56 -8.91
N VAL A 735 4.48 -15.15 -10.11
CA VAL A 735 3.60 -14.56 -11.11
C VAL A 735 3.17 -15.66 -12.08
N VAL A 736 1.88 -15.73 -12.38
CA VAL A 736 1.29 -16.68 -13.33
C VAL A 736 0.67 -15.86 -14.47
N ASP A 737 1.42 -15.66 -15.54
CA ASP A 737 0.99 -14.88 -16.69
C ASP A 737 0.10 -15.65 -17.64
N ASP A 738 -0.81 -14.92 -18.25
CA ASP A 738 -1.69 -15.36 -19.33
C ASP A 738 -1.26 -14.88 -20.73
N GLY A 739 -0.16 -14.14 -20.80
CA GLY A 739 0.41 -13.63 -22.04
C GLY A 739 0.68 -12.14 -21.92
N VAL A 740 1.95 -11.78 -21.74
CA VAL A 740 2.39 -10.38 -21.61
C VAL A 740 2.51 -9.75 -23.00
N PRO A 741 1.91 -8.57 -23.25
CA PRO A 741 2.14 -7.79 -24.45
C PRO A 741 3.63 -7.52 -24.69
N PRO A 742 4.07 -7.39 -25.95
CA PRO A 742 5.45 -7.03 -26.27
C PRO A 742 5.91 -5.79 -25.51
N ALA A 743 7.17 -5.81 -25.03
CA ALA A 743 7.79 -4.74 -24.25
C ALA A 743 7.05 -4.34 -22.95
N GLY A 744 6.16 -5.19 -22.42
CA GLY A 744 5.44 -4.93 -21.18
C GLY A 744 4.38 -3.84 -21.32
N GLY A 745 3.83 -3.67 -22.51
CA GLY A 745 2.71 -2.75 -22.77
C GLY A 745 1.39 -3.19 -22.15
N ALA A 746 0.34 -2.45 -22.47
CA ALA A 746 -1.04 -2.71 -22.05
C ALA A 746 -1.90 -3.16 -23.22
N VAL A 747 -2.94 -3.93 -22.92
CA VAL A 747 -3.98 -4.35 -23.87
C VAL A 747 -5.05 -3.26 -23.92
N ALA A 748 -5.17 -2.60 -25.06
CA ALA A 748 -6.21 -1.59 -25.28
C ALA A 748 -7.53 -2.24 -25.71
N ASP A 749 -7.49 -3.28 -26.54
CA ASP A 749 -8.69 -3.97 -27.04
C ASP A 749 -8.32 -5.38 -27.53
N PHE A 750 -9.26 -6.31 -27.61
CA PHE A 750 -9.03 -7.62 -28.21
C PHE A 750 -10.27 -8.27 -28.83
N THR A 751 -10.06 -9.25 -29.70
CA THR A 751 -11.12 -10.10 -30.25
C THR A 751 -10.62 -11.54 -30.34
N ALA A 752 -11.25 -12.45 -29.62
CA ALA A 752 -10.95 -13.88 -29.57
C ALA A 752 -11.79 -14.67 -30.59
N LYS A 753 -11.22 -14.95 -31.76
CA LYS A 753 -11.81 -15.71 -32.87
C LYS A 753 -10.88 -16.83 -33.37
N GLY A 754 -10.37 -17.65 -32.46
CA GLY A 754 -9.49 -18.76 -32.78
C GLY A 754 -8.20 -18.30 -33.48
N ALA A 755 -7.91 -18.85 -34.66
CA ALA A 755 -6.69 -18.53 -35.41
C ALA A 755 -6.66 -17.09 -35.96
N ASP A 756 -7.81 -16.43 -36.08
CA ASP A 756 -7.95 -15.05 -36.56
C ASP A 756 -8.07 -14.04 -35.41
N SER A 757 -7.75 -14.44 -34.17
CA SER A 757 -7.81 -13.52 -33.04
C SER A 757 -6.80 -12.38 -33.16
N VAL A 758 -7.18 -11.22 -32.65
CA VAL A 758 -6.42 -9.97 -32.74
C VAL A 758 -6.43 -9.27 -31.38
N ALA A 759 -5.34 -8.58 -31.05
CA ALA A 759 -5.27 -7.69 -29.91
C ALA A 759 -4.65 -6.35 -30.31
N VAL A 760 -5.14 -5.28 -29.72
CA VAL A 760 -4.54 -3.94 -29.75
C VAL A 760 -3.71 -3.78 -28.48
N VAL A 761 -2.44 -3.43 -28.64
CA VAL A 761 -1.51 -3.26 -27.52
C VAL A 761 -0.70 -1.98 -27.66
N THR A 762 -0.28 -1.41 -26.54
CA THR A 762 0.76 -0.37 -26.56
C THR A 762 2.14 -1.04 -26.68
N ASP A 763 3.00 -0.57 -27.58
CA ASP A 763 4.33 -1.19 -27.80
C ASP A 763 5.39 -0.70 -26.79
N ALA A 764 5.05 0.29 -25.96
CA ALA A 764 5.67 0.76 -24.70
C ALA A 764 4.81 1.93 -24.16
N ALA A 765 4.99 2.33 -22.90
CA ALA A 765 4.22 3.42 -22.25
C ALA A 765 4.17 4.74 -23.06
N ASP A 766 5.17 4.99 -23.91
CA ASP A 766 5.28 6.22 -24.73
C ASP A 766 5.31 5.98 -26.26
N ALA A 767 5.12 4.74 -26.75
CA ALA A 767 5.48 4.36 -28.13
C ALA A 767 4.31 4.28 -29.15
N GLY A 768 3.08 4.58 -28.75
CA GLY A 768 1.89 4.39 -29.59
C GLY A 768 1.34 2.96 -29.54
N GLU A 769 0.38 2.64 -30.40
CA GLU A 769 -0.36 1.37 -30.39
C GLU A 769 -0.09 0.52 -31.63
N SER A 770 -0.16 -0.80 -31.47
CA SER A 770 -0.13 -1.77 -32.56
C SER A 770 -1.25 -2.78 -32.46
N VAL A 771 -1.79 -3.14 -33.62
CA VAL A 771 -2.75 -4.21 -33.81
C VAL A 771 -1.98 -5.45 -34.20
N ARG A 772 -2.11 -6.54 -33.44
CA ARG A 772 -1.32 -7.77 -33.60
C ARG A 772 -2.21 -8.99 -33.66
N HIS A 773 -1.72 -10.02 -34.34
CA HIS A 773 -2.28 -11.36 -34.15
C HIS A 773 -2.16 -11.78 -32.70
N TYR A 774 -3.17 -12.48 -32.20
CA TYR A 774 -3.18 -13.06 -30.87
C TYR A 774 -3.53 -14.54 -30.98
N ASP A 775 -2.83 -15.39 -30.24
CA ASP A 775 -3.23 -16.80 -30.10
C ASP A 775 -3.93 -17.00 -28.74
N PRO A 776 -5.27 -17.14 -28.74
CA PRO A 776 -6.02 -17.29 -27.50
C PRO A 776 -5.79 -18.62 -26.79
N ALA A 777 -5.12 -19.61 -27.42
CA ALA A 777 -4.79 -20.87 -26.77
C ALA A 777 -3.47 -20.82 -25.98
N THR A 778 -2.56 -19.93 -26.36
CA THR A 778 -1.20 -19.85 -25.79
C THR A 778 -0.86 -18.51 -25.15
N GLY A 779 -1.61 -17.46 -25.47
CA GLY A 779 -1.38 -16.10 -24.97
C GLY A 779 -0.29 -15.36 -25.71
N THR A 780 0.12 -15.86 -26.88
CA THR A 780 1.24 -15.26 -27.62
C THR A 780 0.76 -14.20 -28.60
N TYR A 781 1.49 -13.09 -28.65
CA TYR A 781 1.30 -12.01 -29.62
C TYR A 781 2.17 -12.27 -30.86
N GLY A 782 1.53 -12.31 -32.02
CA GLY A 782 2.16 -12.56 -33.31
C GLY A 782 2.63 -11.29 -34.03
N SER A 783 2.67 -11.36 -35.36
CA SER A 783 3.09 -10.24 -36.21
C SER A 783 2.12 -9.05 -36.11
N VAL A 784 2.68 -7.87 -36.32
CA VAL A 784 1.91 -6.62 -36.42
C VAL A 784 1.10 -6.58 -37.71
N ILE A 785 -0.18 -6.27 -37.59
CA ILE A 785 -1.15 -6.05 -38.68
C ILE A 785 -1.16 -4.56 -39.06
N ALA A 786 -1.19 -3.69 -38.04
CA ALA A 786 -1.16 -2.23 -38.17
C ALA A 786 -0.50 -1.60 -36.95
N SER A 787 0.02 -0.38 -37.09
CA SER A 787 0.62 0.36 -35.98
C SER A 787 0.46 1.85 -36.20
N ASP A 788 0.19 2.59 -35.13
CA ASP A 788 0.33 4.03 -35.05
C ASP A 788 1.35 4.36 -33.96
N THR A 789 2.42 5.05 -34.35
CA THR A 789 3.47 5.49 -33.43
C THR A 789 3.12 6.81 -32.72
N THR A 790 1.97 7.42 -33.03
CA THR A 790 1.50 8.64 -32.36
C THR A 790 0.63 8.30 -31.15
N GLN A 791 0.76 9.07 -30.06
CA GLN A 791 -0.11 8.94 -28.89
C GLN A 791 -1.54 9.47 -29.14
N ALA A 792 -1.82 10.02 -30.32
CA ALA A 792 -3.07 10.72 -30.62
C ALA A 792 -4.08 9.87 -31.39
N GLY A 793 -3.74 8.63 -31.77
CA GLY A 793 -4.55 7.80 -32.65
C GLY A 793 -4.81 6.38 -32.16
N PRO A 794 -5.55 6.20 -31.04
CA PRO A 794 -5.87 4.86 -30.55
C PRO A 794 -6.68 4.05 -31.57
N TYR A 795 -6.45 2.73 -31.57
CA TYR A 795 -7.21 1.74 -32.31
C TYR A 795 -8.30 1.11 -31.43
N ALA A 796 -9.45 0.83 -32.03
CA ALA A 796 -10.51 0.01 -31.46
C ALA A 796 -10.87 -1.13 -32.41
N LEU A 797 -11.26 -2.27 -31.87
CA LEU A 797 -11.75 -3.40 -32.63
C LEU A 797 -13.27 -3.31 -32.77
N ILE A 798 -13.75 -3.24 -34.01
CA ILE A 798 -15.17 -3.43 -34.31
C ILE A 798 -15.50 -4.93 -34.36
N GLY A 799 -14.52 -5.75 -34.75
CA GLY A 799 -14.60 -7.21 -34.73
C GLY A 799 -13.81 -7.87 -35.85
N VAL A 800 -13.92 -9.19 -35.92
CA VAL A 800 -13.23 -10.05 -36.89
C VAL A 800 -14.25 -10.89 -37.66
N ASP A 801 -14.10 -10.91 -38.98
CA ASP A 801 -14.74 -11.89 -39.86
C ASP A 801 -13.73 -13.02 -40.10
N ASP A 802 -13.88 -14.10 -39.34
CA ASP A 802 -13.02 -15.29 -39.38
C ASP A 802 -13.22 -16.12 -40.65
N SER A 803 -14.36 -15.95 -41.34
CA SER A 803 -14.63 -16.62 -42.60
C SER A 803 -13.97 -15.91 -43.80
N ALA A 804 -13.84 -14.58 -43.73
CA ALA A 804 -13.12 -13.78 -44.71
C ALA A 804 -11.64 -13.54 -44.34
N HIS A 805 -11.21 -13.95 -43.14
CA HIS A 805 -9.91 -13.64 -42.54
C HIS A 805 -9.63 -12.13 -42.54
N ARG A 806 -10.57 -11.33 -42.02
CA ARG A 806 -10.51 -9.86 -41.98
C ARG A 806 -10.78 -9.31 -40.60
N VAL A 807 -10.12 -8.21 -40.27
CA VAL A 807 -10.41 -7.40 -39.08
C VAL A 807 -10.92 -6.03 -39.48
N VAL A 808 -11.90 -5.53 -38.72
CA VAL A 808 -12.41 -4.16 -38.86
C VAL A 808 -11.96 -3.34 -37.65
N LEU A 809 -11.26 -2.25 -37.93
CA LEU A 809 -10.67 -1.36 -36.94
C LEU A 809 -11.29 0.02 -37.04
N MET A 810 -11.52 0.65 -35.90
CA MET A 810 -11.62 2.10 -35.81
C MET A 810 -10.23 2.63 -35.47
N HIS A 811 -9.73 3.58 -36.25
CA HIS A 811 -8.46 4.25 -36.00
C HIS A 811 -8.73 5.74 -35.81
N THR A 812 -8.48 6.24 -34.60
CA THR A 812 -8.61 7.67 -34.31
C THR A 812 -7.49 8.43 -35.01
N LEU A 813 -7.79 9.49 -35.74
CA LEU A 813 -6.76 10.28 -36.44
C LEU A 813 -6.41 11.57 -35.69
N ASN A 814 -7.38 12.10 -34.94
CA ASN A 814 -7.29 13.27 -34.06
C ASN A 814 -8.60 13.36 -33.25
N GLN A 815 -8.71 14.38 -32.39
CA GLN A 815 -9.90 14.61 -31.54
C GLN A 815 -11.22 14.72 -32.33
N ASP A 816 -11.16 15.10 -33.61
CA ASP A 816 -12.32 15.43 -34.44
C ASP A 816 -12.51 14.46 -35.62
N SER A 817 -11.77 13.35 -35.69
CA SER A 817 -11.98 12.38 -36.78
C SER A 817 -11.39 11.01 -36.47
N TYR A 818 -12.09 9.97 -36.95
CA TYR A 818 -11.63 8.59 -36.98
C TYR A 818 -11.78 8.03 -38.39
N GLN A 819 -11.19 6.87 -38.64
CA GLN A 819 -11.44 6.11 -39.86
C GLN A 819 -11.72 4.65 -39.59
N LEU A 820 -12.64 4.09 -40.35
CA LEU A 820 -12.88 2.64 -40.37
C LEU A 820 -11.97 1.98 -41.39
N GLU A 821 -11.16 1.03 -40.92
CA GLU A 821 -10.21 0.28 -41.72
C GLU A 821 -10.63 -1.19 -41.75
N VAL A 822 -10.74 -1.77 -42.94
CA VAL A 822 -10.82 -3.22 -43.09
C VAL A 822 -9.45 -3.73 -43.51
N ARG A 823 -8.91 -4.70 -42.78
CA ARG A 823 -7.57 -5.23 -43.04
C ARG A 823 -7.57 -6.74 -43.25
N ASN A 824 -6.72 -7.18 -44.16
CA ASN A 824 -6.43 -8.58 -44.37
C ASN A 824 -5.53 -9.11 -43.26
N LEU A 825 -5.98 -10.16 -42.57
CA LEU A 825 -5.20 -10.79 -41.50
C LEU A 825 -3.96 -11.53 -42.03
N SER A 826 -3.90 -11.92 -43.31
CA SER A 826 -2.72 -12.64 -43.82
C SER A 826 -1.48 -11.75 -44.01
N ASP A 827 -1.67 -10.47 -44.31
CA ASP A 827 -0.59 -9.54 -44.71
C ASP A 827 -0.74 -8.10 -44.22
N GLY A 828 -1.78 -7.79 -43.44
CA GLY A 828 -2.07 -6.47 -42.88
C GLY A 828 -2.54 -5.43 -43.89
N SER A 829 -2.72 -5.81 -45.17
CA SER A 829 -3.11 -4.87 -46.22
C SER A 829 -4.54 -4.36 -46.05
N LEU A 830 -4.77 -3.08 -46.41
CA LEU A 830 -6.10 -2.49 -46.42
C LEU A 830 -6.96 -3.10 -47.53
N VAL A 831 -8.20 -3.40 -47.19
CA VAL A 831 -9.26 -3.78 -48.13
C VAL A 831 -10.10 -2.54 -48.40
N GLY A 832 -10.13 -2.10 -49.67
CA GLY A 832 -10.82 -0.88 -50.06
C GLY A 832 -10.11 0.40 -49.60
N THR A 833 -10.86 1.49 -49.52
CA THR A 833 -10.36 2.78 -49.01
C THR A 833 -10.93 3.00 -47.61
N PRO A 834 -10.10 3.35 -46.60
CA PRO A 834 -10.59 3.67 -45.26
C PRO A 834 -11.69 4.73 -45.29
N GLN A 835 -12.73 4.52 -44.50
CA GLN A 835 -13.85 5.45 -44.42
C GLN A 835 -13.55 6.47 -43.33
N VAL A 836 -13.14 7.67 -43.73
CA VAL A 836 -12.86 8.77 -42.79
C VAL A 836 -14.19 9.41 -42.36
N MET A 837 -14.42 9.42 -41.06
CA MET A 837 -15.61 9.96 -40.42
C MET A 837 -15.19 11.15 -39.56
N ARG A 838 -15.96 12.24 -39.63
CA ARG A 838 -15.67 13.45 -38.85
C ARG A 838 -16.47 13.40 -37.55
N ASN A 839 -15.75 13.49 -36.45
CA ASN A 839 -16.22 13.53 -35.07
C ASN A 839 -16.74 14.91 -34.65
N ASP A 840 -17.13 15.78 -35.59
CA ASP A 840 -17.72 17.08 -35.25
C ASP A 840 -19.19 17.12 -35.67
N PRO A 841 -20.12 16.79 -34.75
CA PRO A 841 -19.89 16.23 -33.40
C PRO A 841 -20.51 14.82 -33.26
N GLY A 842 -20.04 13.88 -34.08
CA GLY A 842 -20.40 12.46 -33.96
C GLY A 842 -19.56 11.78 -32.87
N LEU A 843 -20.15 10.88 -32.07
CA LEU A 843 -19.43 9.98 -31.16
C LEU A 843 -19.66 8.54 -31.63
N VAL A 844 -18.58 7.77 -31.87
CA VAL A 844 -18.73 6.32 -32.07
C VAL A 844 -19.03 5.68 -30.74
N ILE A 845 -20.15 4.97 -30.69
CA ILE A 845 -20.59 4.25 -29.50
C ILE A 845 -19.90 2.89 -29.45
N GLY A 846 -20.02 2.12 -30.54
CA GLY A 846 -19.39 0.81 -30.69
C GLY A 846 -19.76 0.14 -32.01
N GLY A 847 -19.37 -1.12 -32.19
CA GLY A 847 -19.72 -1.87 -33.39
C GLY A 847 -19.51 -3.38 -33.28
N ARG A 848 -19.97 -4.11 -34.29
CA ARG A 848 -19.91 -5.58 -34.38
C ARG A 848 -19.70 -6.05 -35.81
N VAL A 849 -19.18 -7.26 -35.97
CA VAL A 849 -19.05 -7.94 -37.26
C VAL A 849 -19.98 -9.15 -37.33
N ASP A 850 -20.83 -9.21 -38.35
CA ASP A 850 -21.50 -10.43 -38.78
C ASP A 850 -20.63 -11.15 -39.82
N ALA A 851 -19.96 -12.22 -39.39
CA ALA A 851 -19.16 -13.06 -40.28
C ALA A 851 -20.03 -13.86 -41.29
N THR A 852 -21.34 -14.00 -41.06
CA THR A 852 -22.25 -14.73 -41.95
C THR A 852 -22.64 -13.91 -43.17
N THR A 853 -22.85 -12.60 -42.99
CA THR A 853 -23.19 -11.67 -44.06
C THR A 853 -21.98 -10.88 -44.57
N HIS A 854 -20.81 -11.04 -43.93
CA HIS A 854 -19.58 -10.29 -44.17
C HIS A 854 -19.78 -8.77 -44.03
N LYS A 855 -20.55 -8.37 -43.01
CA LYS A 855 -20.83 -6.96 -42.71
C LYS A 855 -20.30 -6.59 -41.34
N ALA A 856 -19.77 -5.38 -41.24
CA ALA A 856 -19.54 -4.71 -39.97
C ALA A 856 -20.56 -3.60 -39.78
N TRP A 857 -21.04 -3.44 -38.57
CA TRP A 857 -22.03 -2.44 -38.19
C TRP A 857 -21.45 -1.55 -37.10
N VAL A 858 -21.52 -0.24 -37.32
CA VAL A 858 -20.99 0.77 -36.40
C VAL A 858 -22.12 1.70 -35.99
N LEU A 859 -22.34 1.79 -34.68
CA LEU A 859 -23.31 2.70 -34.07
C LEU A 859 -22.61 4.01 -33.72
N GLN A 860 -23.21 5.11 -34.13
CA GLN A 860 -22.73 6.45 -33.83
C GLN A 860 -23.87 7.36 -33.38
N TRP A 861 -23.55 8.29 -32.49
CA TRP A 861 -24.45 9.33 -32.06
C TRP A 861 -24.08 10.66 -32.72
N VAL A 862 -25.00 11.28 -33.46
CA VAL A 862 -24.72 12.41 -34.37
C VAL A 862 -25.35 13.71 -33.85
N SER A 863 -24.59 14.81 -33.91
CA SER A 863 -24.99 16.16 -33.50
C SER A 863 -25.00 17.13 -34.72
N PRO A 864 -25.79 18.22 -34.74
CA PRO A 864 -26.61 18.82 -33.67
C PRO A 864 -28.01 18.22 -33.49
N ASP A 865 -28.41 17.27 -34.32
CA ASP A 865 -29.76 16.72 -34.32
C ASP A 865 -29.98 15.68 -33.19
N TYR A 866 -28.89 15.20 -32.58
CA TYR A 866 -28.84 14.31 -31.42
C TYR A 866 -29.63 13.02 -31.66
N HIS A 867 -29.26 12.31 -32.74
CA HIS A 867 -29.86 11.04 -33.15
C HIS A 867 -28.80 9.95 -33.36
N ASP A 868 -29.23 8.70 -33.26
CA ASP A 868 -28.41 7.53 -33.54
C ASP A 868 -28.39 7.21 -35.03
N GLU A 869 -27.21 6.88 -35.57
CA GLU A 869 -27.02 6.37 -36.92
C GLU A 869 -26.27 5.03 -36.89
N LEU A 870 -26.71 4.10 -37.74
CA LEU A 870 -26.09 2.81 -37.92
C LEU A 870 -25.48 2.72 -39.32
N LEU A 871 -24.16 2.57 -39.41
CA LEU A 871 -23.40 2.46 -40.65
C LEU A 871 -23.04 0.99 -40.90
N ASP A 872 -23.38 0.44 -42.07
CA ASP A 872 -22.80 -0.83 -42.53
C ASP A 872 -21.54 -0.63 -43.36
N LEU A 873 -20.62 -1.58 -43.22
CA LEU A 873 -19.38 -1.69 -43.94
C LEU A 873 -19.24 -3.12 -44.46
N ASP A 874 -19.18 -3.28 -45.78
CA ASP A 874 -18.89 -4.57 -46.40
C ASP A 874 -17.43 -4.95 -46.12
N VAL A 875 -17.21 -6.01 -45.35
CA VAL A 875 -15.89 -6.45 -44.90
C VAL A 875 -15.07 -7.05 -46.06
N THR A 876 -15.72 -7.52 -47.13
CA THR A 876 -15.02 -8.08 -48.29
C THR A 876 -14.49 -7.01 -49.25
N THR A 877 -15.16 -5.85 -49.32
CA THR A 877 -14.81 -4.77 -50.26
C THR A 877 -14.31 -3.49 -49.59
N GLY A 878 -14.53 -3.33 -48.28
CA GLY A 878 -14.19 -2.12 -47.52
C GLY A 878 -15.05 -0.92 -47.87
N THR A 879 -16.25 -1.13 -48.44
CA THR A 879 -17.16 -0.05 -48.84
C THR A 879 -18.26 0.16 -47.81
N ALA A 880 -18.42 1.39 -47.36
CA ALA A 880 -19.56 1.81 -46.53
C ALA A 880 -20.87 1.83 -47.34
N GLY A 881 -21.96 1.38 -46.71
CA GLY A 881 -23.30 1.53 -47.24
C GLY A 881 -23.95 2.87 -46.85
N THR A 882 -25.28 2.90 -46.88
CA THR A 882 -26.04 4.12 -46.54
C THR A 882 -26.43 4.05 -45.06
N PRO A 883 -26.10 5.08 -44.24
CA PRO A 883 -26.49 5.10 -42.83
C PRO A 883 -28.01 4.92 -42.64
N ILE A 884 -28.37 4.16 -41.61
CA ILE A 884 -29.75 3.96 -41.17
C ILE A 884 -29.97 4.79 -39.91
N GLU A 885 -31.05 5.55 -39.85
CA GLU A 885 -31.47 6.33 -38.68
C GLU A 885 -32.55 5.56 -37.90
N PRO A 886 -32.19 4.71 -36.91
CA PRO A 886 -33.15 3.93 -36.13
C PRO A 886 -34.20 4.80 -35.41
N ASP A 887 -33.81 5.98 -34.93
CA ASP A 887 -34.65 6.89 -34.14
C ASP A 887 -35.87 7.41 -34.91
N ALA A 888 -35.70 7.73 -36.20
CA ALA A 888 -36.76 8.22 -37.06
C ALA A 888 -37.93 7.23 -37.16
N THR A 889 -37.63 5.94 -37.17
CA THR A 889 -38.63 4.87 -37.26
C THR A 889 -39.21 4.51 -35.89
N ALA A 890 -38.39 4.55 -34.83
CA ALA A 890 -38.82 4.28 -33.46
C ALA A 890 -39.68 5.40 -32.83
N GLN A 891 -39.83 6.55 -33.51
CA GLN A 891 -40.46 7.79 -32.99
C GLN A 891 -39.85 8.25 -31.66
N ALA A 892 -38.61 7.88 -31.41
CA ALA A 892 -37.96 8.12 -30.14
C ALA A 892 -37.33 9.52 -30.17
N LYS A 893 -37.96 10.48 -29.49
CA LYS A 893 -37.44 11.86 -29.44
C LYS A 893 -36.29 11.92 -28.44
N ARG A 894 -35.07 12.15 -28.93
CA ARG A 894 -33.84 12.12 -28.10
C ARG A 894 -33.62 10.76 -27.42
N ALA A 895 -33.89 9.67 -28.14
CA ALA A 895 -33.35 8.38 -27.71
C ALA A 895 -31.82 8.39 -27.88
N TYR A 896 -31.19 7.50 -27.14
CA TYR A 896 -29.74 7.37 -27.03
C TYR A 896 -29.47 5.89 -26.77
N TYR A 897 -29.20 5.15 -27.84
CA TYR A 897 -28.81 3.74 -27.77
C TYR A 897 -27.30 3.67 -27.57
N ASP A 898 -26.88 3.09 -26.44
CA ASP A 898 -25.47 3.02 -26.02
C ASP A 898 -24.92 1.58 -26.11
N GLY A 899 -25.72 0.65 -26.65
CA GLY A 899 -25.37 -0.75 -26.83
C GLY A 899 -25.71 -1.26 -28.22
N ILE A 900 -24.80 -2.07 -28.79
CA ILE A 900 -24.97 -2.73 -30.08
C ILE A 900 -24.54 -4.20 -29.98
N ASP A 901 -25.36 -5.09 -30.51
CA ASP A 901 -24.97 -6.47 -30.81
C ASP A 901 -25.50 -6.92 -32.19
N VAL A 902 -25.07 -8.07 -32.67
CA VAL A 902 -25.52 -8.66 -33.92
C VAL A 902 -26.00 -10.08 -33.69
N ASP A 903 -27.20 -10.39 -34.17
CA ASP A 903 -27.72 -11.75 -34.22
C ASP A 903 -27.56 -12.34 -35.63
N ALA A 904 -26.47 -13.08 -35.82
CA ALA A 904 -26.17 -13.76 -37.07
C ALA A 904 -27.23 -14.83 -37.45
N GLY A 905 -27.97 -15.37 -36.48
CA GLY A 905 -28.99 -16.37 -36.70
C GLY A 905 -30.25 -15.82 -37.39
N THR A 906 -30.58 -14.55 -37.14
CA THR A 906 -31.71 -13.85 -37.77
C THR A 906 -31.29 -12.85 -38.84
N GLY A 907 -30.02 -12.42 -38.85
CA GLY A 907 -29.51 -11.36 -39.74
C GLY A 907 -30.06 -10.00 -39.33
N THR A 908 -29.98 -9.69 -38.04
CA THR A 908 -30.41 -8.39 -37.48
C THR A 908 -29.36 -7.79 -36.56
N VAL A 909 -29.20 -6.47 -36.64
CA VAL A 909 -28.43 -5.69 -35.66
C VAL A 909 -29.35 -5.26 -34.54
N GLN A 910 -28.94 -5.49 -33.30
CA GLN A 910 -29.73 -5.17 -32.12
C GLN A 910 -29.14 -3.97 -31.40
N LEU A 911 -29.99 -2.98 -31.10
CA LEU A 911 -29.61 -1.76 -30.37
C LEU A 911 -30.31 -1.73 -29.02
N ALA A 912 -29.57 -1.45 -27.97
CA ALA A 912 -30.09 -1.43 -26.60
C ALA A 912 -29.92 -0.06 -25.93
N HIS A 913 -30.95 0.34 -25.19
CA HIS A 913 -30.91 1.54 -24.36
C HIS A 913 -30.18 1.21 -23.06
N LEU A 914 -28.90 1.57 -23.01
CA LEU A 914 -28.03 1.33 -21.85
C LEU A 914 -27.65 2.66 -21.18
N ALA A 915 -27.27 2.58 -19.91
CA ALA A 915 -26.78 3.69 -19.12
C ALA A 915 -25.60 3.22 -18.27
N ASP A 916 -24.57 4.07 -18.22
CA ASP A 916 -23.36 3.91 -17.40
C ASP A 916 -23.54 4.34 -15.94
N SER A 917 -24.72 4.90 -15.59
CA SER A 917 -24.98 5.49 -14.29
C SER A 917 -25.91 4.65 -13.41
N SER A 918 -25.60 4.59 -12.12
CA SER A 918 -26.43 3.92 -11.11
C SER A 918 -27.79 4.59 -10.86
N MET A 919 -27.94 5.87 -11.25
CA MET A 919 -29.15 6.68 -11.06
C MET A 919 -29.89 6.88 -12.38
N CYS A 920 -30.92 6.08 -12.62
CA CYS A 920 -31.69 6.13 -13.85
C CYS A 920 -33.08 6.76 -13.62
N PHE A 921 -33.34 7.89 -14.30
CA PHE A 921 -34.64 8.60 -14.25
C PHE A 921 -35.27 8.71 -15.65
N GLY A 922 -36.35 7.96 -15.89
CA GLY A 922 -37.12 8.10 -17.13
C GLY A 922 -37.95 6.86 -17.45
N ALA A 923 -38.95 7.04 -18.31
CA ALA A 923 -39.65 5.96 -18.99
C ALA A 923 -39.63 6.27 -20.49
N SER A 924 -38.89 5.49 -21.28
CA SER A 924 -38.95 5.48 -22.74
C SER A 924 -39.60 4.17 -23.19
N ALA A 925 -40.20 4.19 -24.37
CA ALA A 925 -40.61 2.98 -25.06
C ALA A 925 -39.39 2.42 -25.83
N ASN A 926 -39.41 1.12 -26.13
CA ASN A 926 -38.42 0.44 -26.99
C ASN A 926 -37.01 0.31 -26.38
N ALA A 927 -36.86 -0.46 -25.30
CA ALA A 927 -35.53 -0.68 -24.68
C ALA A 927 -34.55 -1.43 -25.60
N VAL A 928 -35.06 -2.20 -26.57
CA VAL A 928 -34.28 -2.86 -27.62
C VAL A 928 -34.98 -2.67 -28.97
N LEU A 929 -34.17 -2.45 -30.01
CA LEU A 929 -34.56 -2.37 -31.42
C LEU A 929 -33.83 -3.43 -32.23
N ASP A 930 -34.47 -3.98 -33.25
CA ASP A 930 -33.79 -4.75 -34.30
C ASP A 930 -33.75 -3.95 -35.60
N VAL A 931 -32.63 -4.00 -36.30
CA VAL A 931 -32.47 -3.48 -37.67
C VAL A 931 -32.11 -4.64 -38.57
N SER A 932 -32.97 -4.94 -39.56
CA SER A 932 -32.70 -6.03 -40.51
C SER A 932 -31.50 -5.70 -41.39
N GLU A 933 -30.50 -6.58 -41.44
CA GLU A 933 -29.30 -6.37 -42.24
C GLU A 933 -29.56 -6.36 -43.75
N ALA A 934 -30.61 -7.06 -44.17
CA ALA A 934 -30.98 -7.22 -45.57
C ALA A 934 -31.77 -6.03 -46.11
N THR A 935 -32.61 -5.40 -45.28
CA THR A 935 -33.56 -4.36 -45.74
C THR A 935 -33.42 -3.01 -45.04
N GLY A 936 -32.64 -2.93 -43.96
CA GLY A 936 -32.56 -1.76 -43.07
C GLY A 936 -33.88 -1.44 -42.36
N ALA A 937 -34.79 -2.41 -42.25
CA ALA A 937 -36.08 -2.20 -41.60
C ALA A 937 -35.92 -2.28 -40.08
N VAL A 938 -36.45 -1.28 -39.37
CA VAL A 938 -36.39 -1.19 -37.91
C VAL A 938 -37.65 -1.81 -37.29
N SER A 939 -37.45 -2.75 -36.37
CA SER A 939 -38.49 -3.35 -35.54
C SER A 939 -38.31 -2.91 -34.10
N VAL A 940 -39.42 -2.57 -33.44
CA VAL A 940 -39.42 -2.05 -32.05
C VAL A 940 -40.09 -3.03 -31.11
N SER A 941 -39.58 -3.15 -29.88
CA SER A 941 -40.24 -3.97 -28.85
C SER A 941 -41.67 -3.48 -28.57
N ALA A 942 -42.63 -4.42 -28.51
CA ALA A 942 -44.04 -4.11 -28.24
C ALA A 942 -44.33 -3.75 -26.77
N THR A 943 -43.36 -3.92 -25.86
CA THR A 943 -43.51 -3.69 -24.42
C THR A 943 -42.40 -2.77 -23.91
N SER A 944 -42.75 -1.70 -23.17
CA SER A 944 -41.78 -0.80 -22.56
C SER A 944 -41.07 -1.49 -21.37
N ASN A 945 -39.79 -1.80 -21.52
CA ASN A 945 -38.90 -2.05 -20.38
C ASN A 945 -38.36 -0.69 -19.84
N PRO A 946 -38.01 -0.59 -18.55
CA PRO A 946 -37.38 0.62 -18.01
C PRO A 946 -36.05 0.94 -18.72
N VAL A 947 -35.69 2.23 -18.80
CA VAL A 947 -34.53 2.79 -19.52
C VAL A 947 -33.20 2.58 -18.76
N CYS A 948 -33.13 1.55 -17.93
CA CYS A 948 -32.06 1.36 -16.97
C CYS A 948 -31.26 0.09 -17.28
N GLY A 949 -31.08 -0.20 -18.57
CA GLY A 949 -30.21 -1.25 -19.03
C GLY A 949 -28.75 -0.90 -18.69
N THR A 950 -27.95 -1.87 -18.28
CA THR A 950 -26.52 -1.66 -18.03
C THR A 950 -25.66 -2.36 -19.07
N ASN A 951 -26.05 -3.58 -19.46
CA ASN A 951 -25.34 -4.37 -20.46
C ASN A 951 -26.33 -5.20 -21.28
N PHE A 952 -25.95 -5.50 -22.51
CA PHE A 952 -26.76 -6.25 -23.47
C PHE A 952 -25.90 -7.24 -24.25
N ALA A 953 -26.41 -8.45 -24.50
CA ALA A 953 -25.74 -9.47 -25.29
C ALA A 953 -26.75 -10.34 -26.06
N SER A 954 -26.51 -10.58 -27.35
CA SER A 954 -27.28 -11.49 -28.19
C SER A 954 -26.78 -12.94 -28.07
N ALA A 955 -27.66 -13.91 -28.29
CA ALA A 955 -27.28 -15.33 -28.40
C ALA A 955 -26.60 -15.66 -29.74
N GLN A 956 -26.74 -14.78 -30.75
CA GLN A 956 -26.26 -14.98 -32.13
C GLN A 956 -26.85 -16.18 -32.88
N ASP A 957 -27.86 -16.86 -32.32
CA ASP A 957 -28.51 -18.03 -32.91
C ASP A 957 -30.01 -17.82 -33.20
N GLY A 958 -30.51 -16.60 -33.02
CA GLY A 958 -31.92 -16.25 -33.22
C GLY A 958 -32.88 -16.78 -32.16
N SER A 959 -32.36 -17.11 -30.97
CA SER A 959 -33.17 -17.58 -29.84
C SER A 959 -33.54 -16.47 -28.86
N LYS A 960 -32.57 -15.92 -28.12
CA LYS A 960 -32.78 -14.96 -27.04
C LYS A 960 -31.60 -14.01 -26.89
N ALA A 961 -31.86 -12.77 -26.51
CA ALA A 961 -30.86 -11.83 -26.01
C ALA A 961 -31.00 -11.65 -24.49
N ALA A 962 -29.92 -11.23 -23.83
CA ALA A 962 -29.89 -10.91 -22.41
C ALA A 962 -29.72 -9.39 -22.21
N LEU A 963 -30.54 -8.81 -21.34
CA LEU A 963 -30.47 -7.41 -20.94
C LEU A 963 -30.40 -7.32 -19.42
N LEU A 964 -29.30 -6.79 -18.91
CA LEU A 964 -29.15 -6.48 -17.49
C LEU A 964 -29.77 -5.13 -17.18
N ASN A 965 -30.56 -5.05 -16.11
CA ASN A 965 -31.18 -3.80 -15.67
C ASN A 965 -30.87 -3.54 -14.20
N TYR A 966 -30.39 -2.33 -13.90
CA TYR A 966 -30.11 -1.86 -12.54
C TYR A 966 -30.79 -0.52 -12.32
N GLN A 967 -31.84 -0.50 -11.50
CA GLN A 967 -32.60 0.72 -11.23
C GLN A 967 -32.43 1.15 -9.77
N SER A 968 -31.51 2.07 -9.50
CA SER A 968 -31.49 2.77 -8.21
C SER A 968 -32.12 4.15 -8.32
N PHE A 969 -32.94 4.50 -7.33
CA PHE A 969 -33.52 5.84 -7.20
C PHE A 969 -32.64 6.77 -6.35
N SER A 970 -31.55 6.26 -5.76
CA SER A 970 -30.62 7.01 -4.93
C SER A 970 -29.33 6.23 -4.68
N VAL A 971 -28.20 6.93 -4.73
CA VAL A 971 -26.88 6.36 -4.37
C VAL A 971 -26.80 5.75 -2.96
N ASN A 972 -27.72 6.10 -2.06
CA ASN A 972 -27.74 5.61 -0.67
C ASN A 972 -28.44 4.26 -0.50
N PHE A 973 -29.08 3.75 -1.56
CA PHE A 973 -29.77 2.45 -1.54
C PHE A 973 -29.23 1.60 -2.70
N LEU A 974 -28.66 0.45 -2.35
CA LEU A 974 -28.35 -0.57 -3.34
C LEU A 974 -29.67 -1.11 -3.91
N SER A 975 -29.78 -1.15 -5.23
CA SER A 975 -30.88 -1.82 -5.92
C SER A 975 -30.45 -3.22 -6.33
N HIS A 976 -31.37 -4.02 -6.84
CA HIS A 976 -31.03 -5.32 -7.39
C HIS A 976 -30.77 -5.19 -8.89
N LEU A 977 -29.72 -5.87 -9.35
CA LEU A 977 -29.57 -6.18 -10.75
C LEU A 977 -30.60 -7.23 -11.15
N THR A 978 -31.20 -7.06 -12.32
CA THR A 978 -32.15 -8.01 -12.89
C THR A 978 -31.67 -8.45 -14.26
N LEU A 979 -31.68 -9.76 -14.50
CA LEU A 979 -31.48 -10.33 -15.81
C LEU A 979 -32.84 -10.45 -16.50
N ASN A 980 -32.99 -9.82 -17.66
CA ASN A 980 -34.16 -9.96 -18.53
C ASN A 980 -33.75 -10.67 -19.81
N MET A 981 -34.44 -11.76 -20.15
CA MET A 981 -34.26 -12.46 -21.42
C MET A 981 -35.29 -11.96 -22.43
N ILE A 982 -34.82 -11.61 -23.63
CA ILE A 982 -35.61 -11.03 -24.71
C ILE A 982 -35.68 -12.06 -25.84
N ASP A 983 -36.86 -12.41 -26.32
CA ASP A 983 -37.02 -13.24 -27.51
C ASP A 983 -36.67 -12.41 -28.76
N GLU A 984 -35.64 -12.82 -29.50
CA GLU A 984 -35.09 -12.04 -30.62
C GLU A 984 -36.03 -11.97 -31.84
N LYS A 985 -37.09 -12.78 -31.89
CA LYS A 985 -38.06 -12.75 -33.00
C LYS A 985 -39.22 -11.80 -32.73
N THR A 986 -39.55 -11.61 -31.47
CA THR A 986 -40.72 -10.84 -31.02
C THR A 986 -40.35 -9.59 -30.23
N LEU A 987 -39.08 -9.47 -29.81
CA LEU A 987 -38.57 -8.46 -28.90
C LEU A 987 -39.33 -8.40 -27.56
N ALA A 988 -40.00 -9.50 -27.19
CA ALA A 988 -40.75 -9.61 -25.96
C ALA A 988 -39.85 -10.12 -24.83
N ASN A 989 -40.01 -9.57 -23.62
CA ASN A 989 -39.39 -10.14 -22.43
C ASN A 989 -40.04 -11.50 -22.13
N THR A 990 -39.22 -12.56 -22.10
CA THR A 990 -39.67 -13.95 -21.90
C THR A 990 -39.41 -14.49 -20.50
N GLY A 991 -38.80 -13.69 -19.63
CA GLY A 991 -38.50 -14.07 -18.24
C GLY A 991 -37.07 -13.72 -17.85
N GLY A 992 -36.66 -14.16 -16.67
CA GLY A 992 -35.35 -13.89 -16.08
C GLY A 992 -35.41 -13.92 -14.57
N GLY A 993 -34.42 -13.33 -13.90
CA GLY A 993 -34.36 -13.35 -12.43
C GLY A 993 -33.65 -12.17 -11.80
N THR A 994 -33.93 -11.97 -10.52
CA THR A 994 -33.24 -11.02 -9.67
C THR A 994 -31.89 -11.61 -9.26
N LEU A 995 -30.83 -10.85 -9.50
CA LEU A 995 -29.46 -11.20 -9.14
C LEU A 995 -29.10 -10.51 -7.82
N ARG A 996 -27.89 -9.97 -7.72
CA ARG A 996 -27.37 -9.36 -6.50
C ARG A 996 -27.55 -7.85 -6.45
N GLN A 997 -27.29 -7.28 -5.28
CA GLN A 997 -27.44 -5.85 -5.01
C GLN A 997 -26.22 -5.02 -5.48
N GLN A 998 -25.90 -5.10 -6.77
CA GLN A 998 -24.72 -4.44 -7.35
C GLN A 998 -24.90 -4.29 -8.86
N MET A 999 -24.41 -3.19 -9.43
CA MET A 999 -24.34 -3.00 -10.88
C MET A 999 -23.28 -3.93 -11.50
N ALA A 1000 -23.57 -4.51 -12.65
CA ALA A 1000 -22.60 -5.31 -13.40
C ALA A 1000 -21.69 -4.41 -14.25
N GLY A 1001 -20.47 -4.86 -14.47
CA GLY A 1001 -19.53 -4.24 -15.41
C GLY A 1001 -19.72 -4.75 -16.83
N ALA A 1002 -19.90 -6.06 -16.99
CA ALA A 1002 -19.96 -6.72 -18.30
C ALA A 1002 -20.92 -7.92 -18.32
N LEU A 1003 -21.29 -8.33 -19.54
CA LEU A 1003 -22.20 -9.46 -19.82
C LEU A 1003 -21.73 -10.24 -21.05
N ALA A 1004 -21.74 -11.57 -20.97
CA ALA A 1004 -21.70 -12.46 -22.12
C ALA A 1004 -22.79 -13.55 -22.02
N LEU A 1005 -23.25 -14.07 -23.16
CA LEU A 1005 -24.34 -15.06 -23.23
C LEU A 1005 -23.91 -16.32 -23.98
N ASP A 1006 -23.94 -17.47 -23.29
CA ASP A 1006 -23.78 -18.80 -23.89
C ASP A 1006 -25.15 -19.48 -24.02
N SER A 1007 -25.81 -19.24 -25.15
CA SER A 1007 -27.13 -19.80 -25.44
C SER A 1007 -27.12 -21.32 -25.60
N ALA A 1008 -26.03 -21.88 -26.13
CA ALA A 1008 -25.88 -23.32 -26.36
C ALA A 1008 -25.98 -24.12 -25.05
N HIS A 1009 -25.73 -23.47 -23.92
CA HIS A 1009 -25.76 -24.09 -22.61
C HIS A 1009 -26.64 -23.37 -21.59
N HIS A 1010 -27.41 -22.38 -22.03
CA HIS A 1010 -28.36 -21.65 -21.19
C HIS A 1010 -27.71 -20.90 -20.01
N VAL A 1011 -26.51 -20.32 -20.21
CA VAL A 1011 -25.82 -19.57 -19.14
C VAL A 1011 -25.42 -18.16 -19.59
N ALA A 1012 -25.51 -17.21 -18.67
CA ALA A 1012 -24.98 -15.85 -18.81
C ALA A 1012 -23.80 -15.65 -17.86
N LEU A 1013 -22.75 -14.98 -18.33
CA LEU A 1013 -21.60 -14.60 -17.54
C LEU A 1013 -21.68 -13.12 -17.23
N ILE A 1014 -21.67 -12.78 -15.94
CA ILE A 1014 -21.89 -11.41 -15.48
C ILE A 1014 -20.73 -10.98 -14.61
N ALA A 1015 -19.98 -9.96 -15.05
CA ALA A 1015 -18.83 -9.43 -14.32
C ALA A 1015 -19.26 -8.38 -13.29
N TYR A 1016 -18.59 -8.39 -12.15
CA TYR A 1016 -18.74 -7.42 -11.10
C TYR A 1016 -17.38 -7.03 -10.54
N ALA A 1017 -17.19 -5.73 -10.32
CA ALA A 1017 -15.92 -5.19 -9.85
C ALA A 1017 -15.53 -5.62 -8.43
N SER A 1018 -16.44 -6.19 -7.64
CA SER A 1018 -16.16 -6.68 -6.29
C SER A 1018 -17.02 -7.89 -5.94
N PRO A 1019 -16.83 -8.56 -4.80
CA PRO A 1019 -17.89 -9.39 -4.22
C PRO A 1019 -19.12 -8.57 -3.85
N GLN A 1020 -20.25 -9.26 -3.63
CA GLN A 1020 -21.48 -8.58 -3.20
C GLN A 1020 -21.24 -7.87 -1.85
N PRO A 1021 -21.33 -6.53 -1.80
CA PRO A 1021 -21.10 -5.78 -0.58
C PRO A 1021 -22.27 -5.94 0.40
N LEU A 1022 -21.99 -5.79 1.69
CA LEU A 1022 -23.02 -5.72 2.71
C LEU A 1022 -23.82 -4.43 2.52
N SER A 1023 -25.13 -4.57 2.29
CA SER A 1023 -26.02 -3.42 2.12
C SER A 1023 -26.23 -2.71 3.46
N VAL A 1024 -25.77 -1.46 3.50
CA VAL A 1024 -25.72 -0.64 4.71
C VAL A 1024 -26.38 0.70 4.40
N TYR A 1025 -27.43 1.05 5.13
CA TYR A 1025 -28.18 2.29 4.92
C TYR A 1025 -27.27 3.52 4.99
N GLY A 1026 -27.27 4.35 3.94
CA GLY A 1026 -26.45 5.56 3.89
C GLY A 1026 -24.99 5.34 3.50
N HIS A 1027 -24.61 4.12 3.12
CA HIS A 1027 -23.29 3.81 2.56
C HIS A 1027 -23.43 3.51 1.06
N PRO A 1028 -23.12 4.47 0.17
CA PRO A 1028 -23.07 4.20 -1.26
C PRO A 1028 -22.14 3.01 -1.54
N GLY A 1029 -22.61 2.06 -2.35
CA GLY A 1029 -21.84 0.86 -2.69
C GLY A 1029 -21.79 -0.25 -1.63
N GLY A 1030 -22.30 -0.04 -0.40
CA GLY A 1030 -22.19 -1.02 0.70
C GLY A 1030 -20.78 -1.16 1.27
N ILE A 1031 -20.57 -2.14 2.17
CA ILE A 1031 -19.29 -2.39 2.86
C ILE A 1031 -18.70 -3.74 2.41
N LEU A 1032 -17.41 -3.76 2.08
CA LEU A 1032 -16.61 -4.96 1.89
C LEU A 1032 -15.78 -5.22 3.15
N THR A 1033 -15.55 -6.49 3.48
CA THR A 1033 -14.84 -6.88 4.70
C THR A 1033 -13.60 -7.76 4.44
N ASP A 1034 -13.44 -8.28 3.23
CA ASP A 1034 -12.38 -9.22 2.86
C ASP A 1034 -11.22 -8.47 2.21
N SER A 1035 -10.10 -8.27 2.91
CA SER A 1035 -8.89 -7.56 2.44
C SER A 1035 -8.24 -8.15 1.20
N ASN A 1036 -8.55 -9.41 0.89
CA ASN A 1036 -8.03 -10.15 -0.25
C ASN A 1036 -9.04 -10.29 -1.38
N SER A 1037 -10.18 -9.61 -1.30
CA SER A 1037 -11.21 -9.69 -2.32
C SER A 1037 -10.74 -9.20 -3.69
N ARG A 1038 -11.36 -9.78 -4.71
CA ARG A 1038 -11.13 -9.55 -6.13
C ARG A 1038 -12.47 -9.45 -6.87
N GLY A 1039 -12.42 -8.96 -8.11
CA GLY A 1039 -13.55 -8.96 -9.02
C GLY A 1039 -14.07 -10.38 -9.28
N GLN A 1040 -15.35 -10.46 -9.64
CA GLN A 1040 -16.06 -11.72 -9.78
C GLN A 1040 -16.81 -11.82 -11.11
N ILE A 1041 -16.92 -13.03 -11.64
CA ILE A 1041 -17.88 -13.37 -12.70
C ILE A 1041 -18.86 -14.40 -12.15
N ASP A 1042 -20.14 -14.06 -12.18
CA ASP A 1042 -21.22 -15.01 -11.88
C ASP A 1042 -21.65 -15.73 -13.16
N GLU A 1043 -21.67 -17.06 -13.13
CA GLU A 1043 -22.33 -17.91 -14.10
C GLU A 1043 -23.80 -18.06 -13.68
N VAL A 1044 -24.73 -17.61 -14.51
CA VAL A 1044 -26.16 -17.53 -14.19
C VAL A 1044 -26.97 -18.36 -15.17
N ASP A 1045 -27.84 -19.23 -14.66
CA ASP A 1045 -28.82 -19.95 -15.46
C ASP A 1045 -29.83 -18.97 -16.06
N THR A 1046 -29.95 -18.91 -17.38
CA THR A 1046 -30.75 -17.89 -18.08
C THR A 1046 -32.26 -18.13 -17.99
N ASP A 1047 -32.70 -19.34 -17.67
CA ASP A 1047 -34.11 -19.67 -17.55
C ASP A 1047 -34.66 -19.38 -16.14
N THR A 1048 -33.80 -19.47 -15.11
CA THR A 1048 -34.18 -19.28 -13.70
C THR A 1048 -33.61 -18.03 -13.06
N GLY A 1049 -32.57 -17.44 -13.64
CA GLY A 1049 -31.79 -16.34 -13.05
C GLY A 1049 -31.00 -16.73 -11.81
N LYS A 1050 -30.78 -18.03 -11.58
CA LYS A 1050 -30.03 -18.53 -10.44
C LYS A 1050 -28.52 -18.54 -10.76
N VAL A 1051 -27.71 -18.01 -9.84
CA VAL A 1051 -26.25 -18.18 -9.89
C VAL A 1051 -25.89 -19.66 -9.73
N LEU A 1052 -25.25 -20.22 -10.74
CA LEU A 1052 -24.73 -21.58 -10.79
C LEU A 1052 -23.36 -21.66 -10.11
N LYS A 1053 -22.49 -20.67 -10.37
CA LYS A 1053 -21.12 -20.59 -9.90
C LYS A 1053 -20.65 -19.13 -9.89
N THR A 1054 -19.72 -18.82 -9.00
CA THR A 1054 -19.00 -17.53 -8.99
C THR A 1054 -17.52 -17.81 -9.11
N VAL A 1055 -16.86 -17.16 -10.06
CA VAL A 1055 -15.40 -17.20 -10.25
C VAL A 1055 -14.82 -15.92 -9.67
N SER A 1056 -13.89 -16.03 -8.73
CA SER A 1056 -13.28 -14.88 -8.01
C SER A 1056 -11.78 -14.84 -8.28
N ALA A 1057 -11.41 -14.25 -9.42
CA ALA A 1057 -10.03 -14.22 -9.89
C ALA A 1057 -9.67 -12.93 -10.65
N PHE A 1058 -10.57 -11.95 -10.73
CA PHE A 1058 -10.44 -10.84 -11.67
C PHE A 1058 -10.14 -9.52 -10.97
N GLU A 1059 -9.76 -8.50 -11.72
CA GLU A 1059 -9.58 -7.13 -11.22
C GLU A 1059 -10.21 -6.18 -12.25
N PHE A 1060 -11.36 -5.58 -11.90
CA PHE A 1060 -12.12 -4.72 -12.81
C PHE A 1060 -12.26 -3.27 -12.27
N THR A 1061 -11.51 -2.89 -11.24
CA THR A 1061 -11.59 -1.53 -10.66
C THR A 1061 -11.00 -0.47 -11.60
N HIS A 1062 -10.10 -0.86 -12.50
CA HIS A 1062 -9.62 -0.02 -13.58
C HIS A 1062 -10.61 0.11 -14.75
N GLY A 1063 -11.73 -0.62 -14.72
CA GLY A 1063 -12.65 -0.72 -15.86
C GLY A 1063 -12.06 -1.53 -17.01
N PHE A 1064 -12.67 -1.41 -18.18
CA PHE A 1064 -12.24 -2.08 -19.41
C PHE A 1064 -11.44 -1.11 -20.30
N GLY A 1065 -10.54 -1.66 -21.12
CA GLY A 1065 -9.43 -0.90 -21.72
C GLY A 1065 -9.75 -0.17 -23.03
N GLY A 1066 -10.91 -0.42 -23.63
CA GLY A 1066 -11.23 0.02 -24.99
C GLY A 1066 -11.49 1.52 -25.12
N PRO A 1067 -11.23 2.10 -26.31
CA PRO A 1067 -11.57 3.50 -26.61
C PRO A 1067 -13.05 3.69 -27.01
N LEU A 1068 -13.85 2.62 -27.03
CA LEU A 1068 -15.30 2.66 -27.27
C LEU A 1068 -16.05 3.01 -25.98
N THR A 1069 -17.37 3.21 -26.07
CA THR A 1069 -18.19 3.34 -24.87
C THR A 1069 -18.20 2.04 -24.09
N SER A 1070 -18.11 2.11 -22.76
CA SER A 1070 -18.05 0.94 -21.87
C SER A 1070 -19.29 0.04 -21.95
N THR A 1071 -20.41 0.56 -22.45
CA THR A 1071 -21.66 -0.19 -22.65
C THR A 1071 -21.70 -0.95 -23.98
N ALA A 1072 -20.82 -0.62 -24.93
CA ALA A 1072 -20.74 -1.25 -26.25
C ALA A 1072 -19.47 -2.07 -26.48
N GLU A 1073 -18.48 -1.98 -25.59
CA GLU A 1073 -17.26 -2.80 -25.62
C GLU A 1073 -17.55 -4.30 -25.42
N GLN A 1074 -16.69 -5.17 -25.93
CA GLN A 1074 -16.77 -6.63 -25.73
C GLN A 1074 -15.86 -7.09 -24.59
N ASP A 1075 -16.24 -6.73 -23.36
CA ASP A 1075 -15.44 -6.93 -22.15
C ASP A 1075 -15.27 -8.38 -21.70
N ILE A 1076 -16.26 -9.22 -22.02
CA ILE A 1076 -16.20 -10.67 -21.85
C ILE A 1076 -16.48 -11.31 -23.21
N GLN A 1077 -15.54 -12.11 -23.69
CA GLN A 1077 -15.69 -12.90 -24.91
C GLN A 1077 -15.62 -14.37 -24.56
N ILE A 1078 -16.41 -15.20 -25.24
CA ILE A 1078 -16.54 -16.62 -24.91
C ILE A 1078 -16.38 -17.52 -26.14
N ASP A 1079 -15.82 -18.70 -25.89
CA ASP A 1079 -15.94 -19.85 -26.77
C ASP A 1079 -16.83 -20.91 -26.09
N PRO A 1080 -18.12 -20.98 -26.44
CA PRO A 1080 -19.04 -21.97 -25.92
C PRO A 1080 -18.59 -23.42 -26.13
N LYS A 1081 -17.84 -23.73 -27.20
CA LYS A 1081 -17.44 -25.11 -27.50
C LYS A 1081 -16.45 -25.65 -26.47
N THR A 1082 -15.59 -24.78 -25.94
CA THR A 1082 -14.56 -25.15 -24.97
C THR A 1082 -14.89 -24.70 -23.56
N ARG A 1083 -15.95 -23.90 -23.35
CA ARG A 1083 -16.29 -23.23 -22.08
C ARG A 1083 -15.16 -22.35 -21.57
N THR A 1084 -14.55 -21.65 -22.51
CA THR A 1084 -13.46 -20.70 -22.26
C THR A 1084 -14.00 -19.28 -22.37
N GLY A 1085 -13.72 -18.45 -21.38
CA GLY A 1085 -13.93 -17.01 -21.43
C GLY A 1085 -12.61 -16.25 -21.50
N PHE A 1086 -12.65 -15.04 -22.03
CA PHE A 1086 -11.55 -14.10 -22.12
C PHE A 1086 -12.03 -12.73 -21.64
N THR A 1087 -11.22 -12.06 -20.84
CA THR A 1087 -11.46 -10.69 -20.36
C THR A 1087 -10.13 -9.96 -20.15
N TYR A 1088 -10.16 -8.73 -19.66
CA TYR A 1088 -8.96 -7.99 -19.32
C TYR A 1088 -8.38 -8.47 -17.99
N GLY A 1089 -7.07 -8.72 -17.97
CA GLY A 1089 -6.33 -8.93 -16.74
C GLY A 1089 -6.08 -7.61 -15.99
N PRO A 1090 -5.54 -7.68 -14.76
CA PRO A 1090 -5.35 -6.51 -13.90
C PRO A 1090 -4.54 -5.38 -14.57
N GLY A 1091 -5.03 -4.15 -14.44
CA GLY A 1091 -4.40 -2.95 -15.02
C GLY A 1091 -4.23 -3.01 -16.55
N TRP A 1092 -5.07 -3.80 -17.24
CA TRP A 1092 -4.99 -4.09 -18.67
C TRP A 1092 -3.67 -4.72 -19.12
N SER A 1093 -2.92 -5.31 -18.19
CA SER A 1093 -1.58 -5.82 -18.48
C SER A 1093 -1.59 -7.00 -19.44
N GLN A 1094 -2.68 -7.77 -19.51
CA GLN A 1094 -2.78 -9.03 -20.27
C GLN A 1094 -4.25 -9.32 -20.63
N ILE A 1095 -4.49 -10.26 -21.55
CA ILE A 1095 -5.81 -10.87 -21.77
C ILE A 1095 -5.92 -12.09 -20.85
N GLU A 1096 -6.84 -12.05 -19.89
CA GLU A 1096 -7.07 -13.13 -18.92
C GLU A 1096 -8.07 -14.16 -19.45
N GLN A 1097 -7.62 -15.41 -19.56
CA GLN A 1097 -8.41 -16.58 -19.89
C GLN A 1097 -8.98 -17.22 -18.62
N PHE A 1098 -10.25 -17.58 -18.65
CA PHE A 1098 -10.88 -18.33 -17.55
C PHE A 1098 -11.80 -19.45 -18.07
N SER A 1099 -12.11 -20.40 -17.20
CA SER A 1099 -13.10 -21.45 -17.47
C SER A 1099 -14.37 -21.19 -16.65
N TYR A 1100 -15.52 -21.20 -17.31
CA TYR A 1100 -16.81 -21.05 -16.64
C TYR A 1100 -17.48 -22.39 -16.41
#